data_AF-A0A9D0Z2Y3-F1
#
_entry.id   AF-A0A9D0Z2Y3-F1
#
_cell.length_a   1.000
_cell.length_b   1.000
_cell.length_c   1.000
_cell.angle_alpha   90.00
_cell.angle_beta   90.00
_cell.angle_gamma   90.00
#
_symmetry.space_group_name_H-M   'P 1'
#
loop_
_entity.id
_entity.type
_entity.pdbx_description
1 polymer ?
#
loop_
_entity_poly.entity_id
_entity_poly.type
_entity_poly.pdbx_seq_one_letter_code
_entity_poly.pdbx_strand_id
1 'polypeptide(L)'
;MIIHAMTASFGKLQNETLTLKPGLNVIHAPNEWGKSTWCAFLLAMLYGIDTSARASRGVLPDKTRYAPWSGVPMSGRMDITWQGRDITLERSTKGRIPMGQFAAYETQSHLPVPELTAENCGLKLLGVERSVFLRAGFLRFSDLPVTADETLRQRLNALVTTGDESGDAETLSQKLKALKNACRHNTTGQLPQAEAEAMRIQRALEELEGLGRQIDTVRKQQQELCEQEKLLLNHREALAFEASREYRQQLSAAQAKADLYEEQLKALKEACGELPPAEELEKTLSQAQRLQEAWEGLQSQAQLLPPPPSQPVPPIPFRSLTGEEAILRAEEDAAAYSRLESSQPTPSRGYLLPGAGIILLGVVLLALQQWILGGVAALLGLASLAGGFYLAKAKAQKIQQEHKKKAEDFLSRYAPLAPGVWTDAARDYSRKLEAYEAALTTSVAARQELQEEMGQIQNKIREIGGNQPLSGIIRSLQGDLQLHRDLEEARKRWDAARETAETLRKAQKEVPPPQMPDSLTYSEAQTRQLLEGLEIKKHQAQLNLGNLQGRMAALGQPEELERQKAQVEGRIALLKDWQAALELSLTTLEAAKQELQRRFAPQISRRAQELFSRLTGGRYNRLTLGTDFGLQVAAQEDVTLHSAQYPSDGTVDQLYLSLRLAVAEALTPEAPLILDDALVRFDDARLKITLEVLGQEAKEKQVLLFTCQRREENYVKP
;
A
#
# COMPACT_ATOMS: atom_id res chain seq x y z
N MET A 1 -41.98 92.78 4.36
CA MET A 1 -40.95 93.59 5.10
C MET A 1 -40.69 94.88 4.33
N ILE A 2 -40.47 96.02 5.00
CA ILE A 2 -40.12 97.30 4.35
C ILE A 2 -38.77 97.80 4.89
N ILE A 3 -37.85 98.19 4.01
CA ILE A 3 -36.56 98.79 4.35
C ILE A 3 -36.69 100.31 4.25
N HIS A 4 -36.34 101.04 5.30
CA HIS A 4 -36.40 102.51 5.34
C HIS A 4 -35.04 103.16 5.15
N ALA A 5 -34.00 102.59 5.74
CA ALA A 5 -32.65 103.13 5.60
C ALA A 5 -31.59 102.03 5.72
N MET A 6 -30.50 102.20 4.99
CA MET A 6 -29.30 101.38 5.07
C MET A 6 -28.09 102.28 5.20
N THR A 7 -27.31 102.14 6.27
CA THR A 7 -26.05 102.87 6.48
C THR A 7 -24.89 101.88 6.47
N ALA A 8 -23.88 102.10 5.64
CA ALA A 8 -22.86 101.10 5.37
C ALA A 8 -21.43 101.66 5.39
N SER A 9 -20.55 100.95 6.08
CA SER A 9 -19.11 100.95 5.84
C SER A 9 -18.74 99.59 5.23
N PHE A 10 -18.89 99.48 3.91
CA PHE A 10 -18.82 98.21 3.17
C PHE A 10 -18.33 98.45 1.73
N GLY A 11 -17.22 97.81 1.35
CA GLY A 11 -16.56 97.98 0.05
C GLY A 11 -16.15 99.44 -0.21
N LYS A 12 -16.76 100.07 -1.22
CA LYS A 12 -16.50 101.48 -1.51
C LYS A 12 -17.34 102.46 -0.69
N LEU A 13 -18.34 101.99 0.05
CA LEU A 13 -19.21 102.84 0.88
C LEU A 13 -18.50 103.18 2.20
N GLN A 14 -18.45 104.47 2.56
CA GLN A 14 -17.82 104.95 3.78
C GLN A 14 -18.81 105.72 4.65
N ASN A 15 -19.48 105.02 5.57
CA ASN A 15 -20.56 105.57 6.40
C ASN A 15 -21.64 106.31 5.59
N GLU A 16 -21.88 105.84 4.37
CA GLU A 16 -22.92 106.39 3.49
C GLU A 16 -24.27 105.84 3.92
N THR A 17 -25.35 106.63 3.74
CA THR A 17 -26.71 106.23 4.06
C THR A 17 -27.60 106.31 2.83
N LEU A 18 -28.30 105.22 2.53
CA LEU A 18 -29.32 105.13 1.50
C LEU A 18 -30.70 105.09 2.17
N THR A 19 -31.50 106.13 1.97
CA THR A 19 -32.88 106.21 2.44
C THR A 19 -33.84 105.70 1.37
N LEU A 20 -34.79 104.87 1.78
CA LEU A 20 -35.76 104.20 0.92
C LEU A 20 -37.18 104.49 1.40
N LYS A 21 -38.14 104.35 0.51
CA LYS A 21 -39.56 104.52 0.79
C LYS A 21 -40.31 103.21 0.56
N PRO A 22 -41.51 103.03 1.11
CA PRO A 22 -42.41 101.97 0.67
C PRO A 22 -42.66 102.05 -0.84
N GLY A 23 -42.90 100.90 -1.48
CA GLY A 23 -43.17 100.81 -2.91
C GLY A 23 -41.94 100.87 -3.81
N LEU A 24 -42.05 101.53 -4.97
CA LEU A 24 -41.03 101.52 -6.02
C LEU A 24 -39.97 102.58 -5.76
N ASN A 25 -38.74 102.14 -5.57
CA ASN A 25 -37.56 103.00 -5.41
C ASN A 25 -36.67 102.86 -6.64
N VAL A 26 -36.54 103.92 -7.43
CA VAL A 26 -35.61 103.97 -8.55
C VAL A 26 -34.37 104.74 -8.13
N ILE A 27 -33.26 104.01 -7.99
CA ILE A 27 -31.97 104.50 -7.51
C ILE A 27 -31.07 104.65 -8.73
N HIS A 28 -31.20 105.80 -9.39
CA HIS A 28 -30.35 106.14 -10.52
C HIS A 28 -29.04 106.75 -10.03
N ALA A 29 -27.93 106.09 -10.39
CA ALA A 29 -26.60 106.55 -10.05
C ALA A 29 -25.58 106.11 -11.13
N PRO A 30 -24.53 106.92 -11.38
CA PRO A 30 -23.52 106.59 -12.36
C PRO A 30 -22.82 105.26 -12.02
N ASN A 31 -22.17 104.66 -13.01
CA ASN A 31 -21.29 103.52 -12.77
C ASN A 31 -20.24 103.90 -11.71
N GLU A 32 -19.81 102.90 -10.94
CA GLU A 32 -18.89 103.07 -9.80
C GLU A 32 -19.50 103.76 -8.56
N TRP A 33 -20.74 104.26 -8.58
CA TRP A 33 -21.42 104.79 -7.39
C TRP A 33 -21.68 103.75 -6.28
N GLY A 34 -21.58 102.45 -6.59
CA GLY A 34 -21.69 101.37 -5.60
C GLY A 34 -23.06 100.72 -5.49
N LYS A 35 -23.87 100.76 -6.55
CA LYS A 35 -25.17 100.05 -6.65
C LYS A 35 -25.05 98.57 -6.27
N SER A 36 -24.17 97.82 -6.94
CA SER A 36 -23.92 96.42 -6.59
C SER A 36 -23.28 96.23 -5.21
N THR A 37 -22.62 97.26 -4.66
CA THR A 37 -22.12 97.26 -3.27
C THR A 37 -23.27 97.38 -2.26
N TRP A 38 -24.27 98.22 -2.53
CA TRP A 38 -25.49 98.32 -1.73
C TRP A 38 -26.32 97.04 -1.77
N CYS A 39 -26.46 96.43 -2.94
CA CYS A 39 -27.13 95.14 -3.08
C CYS A 39 -26.43 94.03 -2.29
N ALA A 40 -25.09 93.95 -2.38
CA ALA A 40 -24.30 93.00 -1.59
C ALA A 40 -24.36 93.29 -0.09
N PHE A 41 -24.39 94.56 0.30
CA PHE A 41 -24.56 94.99 1.68
C PHE A 41 -25.90 94.52 2.27
N LEU A 42 -27.01 94.66 1.52
CA LEU A 42 -28.31 94.17 1.95
C LEU A 42 -28.29 92.66 2.22
N LEU A 43 -27.67 91.87 1.34
CA LEU A 43 -27.49 90.44 1.54
C LEU A 43 -26.61 90.13 2.76
N ALA A 44 -25.57 90.93 3.00
CA ALA A 44 -24.71 90.80 4.17
C ALA A 44 -25.43 91.15 5.48
N MET A 45 -26.34 92.14 5.47
CA MET A 45 -27.18 92.48 6.63
C MET A 45 -28.16 91.36 6.98
N LEU A 46 -28.77 90.73 5.97
CA LEU A 46 -29.75 89.67 6.16
C LEU A 46 -29.11 88.31 6.51
N TYR A 47 -28.09 87.90 5.77
CA TYR A 47 -27.54 86.53 5.86
C TYR A 47 -26.08 86.46 6.33
N GLY A 48 -25.43 87.60 6.59
CA GLY A 48 -24.01 87.64 6.91
C GLY A 48 -23.11 87.42 5.69
N ILE A 49 -21.81 87.33 5.97
CA ILE A 49 -20.75 87.11 4.96
C ILE A 49 -20.19 85.71 5.14
N ASP A 50 -20.09 84.96 4.05
CA ASP A 50 -19.45 83.65 4.08
C ASP A 50 -17.93 83.80 4.27
N THR A 51 -17.47 83.51 5.48
CA THR A 51 -16.04 83.55 5.83
C THR A 51 -15.26 82.33 5.33
N SER A 52 -15.94 81.24 4.95
CA SER A 52 -15.32 80.00 4.48
C SER A 52 -14.90 80.06 3.00
N ALA A 53 -15.56 80.90 2.20
CA ALA A 53 -15.28 81.10 0.80
C ALA A 53 -13.81 81.48 0.54
N ARG A 54 -13.18 80.79 -0.43
CA ARG A 54 -11.80 81.00 -0.87
C ARG A 54 -11.78 81.59 -2.28
N ALA A 55 -10.74 82.36 -2.59
CA ALA A 55 -10.57 82.90 -3.94
C ALA A 55 -10.42 81.76 -4.95
N SER A 56 -11.17 81.86 -6.06
CA SER A 56 -11.08 80.96 -7.21
C SER A 56 -10.64 81.76 -8.43
N ARG A 57 -10.28 81.09 -9.54
CA ARG A 57 -9.80 81.72 -10.78
C ARG A 57 -10.70 82.91 -11.18
N GLY A 58 -10.21 84.13 -10.93
CA GLY A 58 -10.85 85.39 -11.33
C GLY A 58 -11.99 85.90 -10.43
N VAL A 59 -12.38 85.21 -9.36
CA VAL A 59 -13.49 85.63 -8.47
C VAL A 59 -13.01 85.79 -7.03
N LEU A 60 -13.11 87.02 -6.52
CA LEU A 60 -12.79 87.36 -5.13
C LEU A 60 -13.97 87.01 -4.20
N PRO A 61 -13.73 86.39 -3.02
CA PRO A 61 -14.77 86.16 -2.02
C PRO A 61 -15.33 87.48 -1.47
N ASP A 62 -16.60 87.50 -1.06
CA ASP A 62 -17.28 88.70 -0.55
C ASP A 62 -16.51 89.39 0.58
N LYS A 63 -15.91 88.61 1.50
CA LYS A 63 -15.07 89.13 2.61
C LYS A 63 -13.85 89.94 2.16
N THR A 64 -13.34 89.66 0.97
CA THR A 64 -12.18 90.35 0.38
C THR A 64 -12.64 91.41 -0.61
N ARG A 65 -13.64 91.11 -1.44
CA ARG A 65 -14.17 92.01 -2.46
C ARG A 65 -14.80 93.27 -1.87
N TYR A 66 -15.52 93.13 -0.75
CA TYR A 66 -16.23 94.24 -0.11
C TYR A 66 -15.54 94.70 1.18
N ALA A 67 -14.25 94.42 1.35
CA ALA A 67 -13.47 95.05 2.41
C ALA A 67 -13.45 96.57 2.19
N PRO A 68 -13.76 97.39 3.23
CA PRO A 68 -13.78 98.84 3.10
C PRO A 68 -12.42 99.37 2.62
N TRP A 69 -12.43 100.19 1.56
CA TRP A 69 -11.18 100.71 0.97
C TRP A 69 -10.40 101.64 1.92
N SER A 70 -11.09 102.26 2.87
CA SER A 70 -10.48 103.08 3.94
C SER A 70 -9.76 102.24 5.00
N GLY A 71 -9.91 100.92 5.00
CA GLY A 71 -9.34 100.03 6.01
C GLY A 71 -10.13 99.96 7.32
N VAL A 72 -11.23 100.69 7.45
CA VAL A 72 -12.12 100.58 8.62
C VAL A 72 -12.80 99.20 8.66
N PRO A 73 -13.11 98.65 9.86
CA PRO A 73 -13.85 97.40 9.96
C PRO A 73 -15.21 97.49 9.26
N MET A 74 -15.65 96.40 8.62
CA MET A 74 -16.98 96.31 8.04
C MET A 74 -18.04 96.52 9.12
N SER A 75 -18.95 97.44 8.88
CA SER A 75 -20.10 97.71 9.74
C SER A 75 -21.29 98.23 8.95
N GLY A 76 -22.48 98.02 9.50
CA GLY A 76 -23.72 98.32 8.83
C GLY A 76 -24.88 98.47 9.80
N ARG A 77 -25.80 99.37 9.45
CA ARG A 77 -27.10 99.54 10.09
C ARG A 77 -28.20 99.48 9.03
N MET A 78 -29.31 98.81 9.35
CA MET A 78 -30.47 98.72 8.48
C MET A 78 -31.74 98.88 9.31
N ASP A 79 -32.51 99.92 9.00
CA ASP A 79 -33.78 100.23 9.67
C ASP A 79 -34.93 99.69 8.81
N ILE A 80 -35.77 98.85 9.40
CA ILE A 80 -36.85 98.13 8.71
C ILE A 80 -38.16 98.19 9.50
N THR A 81 -39.28 98.02 8.80
CA THR A 81 -40.55 97.62 9.43
C THR A 81 -40.85 96.17 9.09
N TRP A 82 -41.06 95.35 10.11
CA TRP A 82 -41.43 93.94 9.98
C TRP A 82 -42.54 93.60 10.97
N GLN A 83 -43.62 92.99 10.46
CA GLN A 83 -44.83 92.67 11.26
C GLN A 83 -45.40 93.87 12.04
N GLY A 84 -45.33 95.07 11.45
CA GLY A 84 -45.80 96.31 12.07
C GLY A 84 -44.88 96.89 13.15
N ARG A 85 -43.71 96.29 13.39
CA ARG A 85 -42.69 96.79 14.34
C ARG A 85 -41.55 97.45 13.57
N ASP A 86 -41.10 98.60 14.06
CA ASP A 86 -39.88 99.25 13.56
C ASP A 86 -38.67 98.65 14.28
N ILE A 87 -37.79 98.05 13.50
CA ILE A 87 -36.63 97.28 13.97
C ILE A 87 -35.38 97.85 13.32
N THR A 88 -34.34 98.03 14.13
CA THR A 88 -32.99 98.35 13.68
C THR A 88 -32.13 97.10 13.76
N LEU A 89 -31.48 96.79 12.65
CA LEU A 89 -30.50 95.72 12.53
C LEU A 89 -29.11 96.34 12.43
N GLU A 90 -28.19 95.83 13.23
CA GLU A 90 -26.79 96.24 13.19
C GLU A 90 -25.88 95.04 13.01
N ARG A 91 -24.89 95.19 12.13
CA ARG A 91 -23.78 94.25 11.99
C ARG A 91 -22.46 94.99 12.08
N SER A 92 -21.50 94.40 12.78
CA SER A 92 -20.14 94.92 12.85
C SER A 92 -19.12 93.78 12.86
N THR A 93 -17.87 94.09 12.55
CA THR A 93 -16.79 93.10 12.53
C THR A 93 -16.43 92.68 13.95
N LYS A 94 -16.46 91.37 14.23
CA LYS A 94 -16.07 90.80 15.52
C LYS A 94 -14.72 90.09 15.39
N GLY A 95 -13.65 90.72 15.85
CA GLY A 95 -12.30 90.19 15.72
C GLY A 95 -11.92 89.98 14.24
N ARG A 96 -11.72 88.73 13.81
CA ARG A 96 -11.39 88.37 12.42
C ARG A 96 -12.61 88.02 11.56
N ILE A 97 -13.82 88.08 12.09
CA ILE A 97 -15.07 87.71 11.40
C ILE A 97 -15.77 89.00 10.93
N PRO A 98 -15.73 89.35 9.64
CA PRO A 98 -16.39 90.54 9.12
C PRO A 98 -17.91 90.43 9.28
N MET A 99 -18.57 91.51 9.73
CA MET A 99 -20.02 91.54 10.01
C MET A 99 -20.51 90.41 10.95
N GLY A 100 -19.62 89.89 11.81
CA GLY A 100 -19.87 88.76 12.70
C GLY A 100 -20.54 89.08 14.04
N GLN A 101 -20.53 90.35 14.49
CA GLN A 101 -21.36 90.81 15.59
C GLN A 101 -22.69 91.29 15.03
N PHE A 102 -23.80 90.85 15.62
CA PHE A 102 -25.16 91.16 15.17
C PHE A 102 -26.01 91.62 16.35
N ALA A 103 -26.82 92.65 16.14
CA ALA A 103 -27.86 93.09 17.06
C ALA A 103 -29.14 93.42 16.29
N ALA A 104 -30.28 93.07 16.87
CA ALA A 104 -31.60 93.44 16.38
C ALA A 104 -32.40 93.98 17.57
N TYR A 105 -32.93 95.18 17.43
CA TYR A 105 -33.68 95.84 18.50
C TYR A 105 -34.79 96.73 17.91
N GLU A 106 -35.84 96.97 18.68
CA GLU A 106 -36.88 97.92 18.29
C GLU A 106 -36.32 99.34 18.23
N THR A 107 -36.58 100.05 17.12
CA THR A 107 -35.91 101.32 16.81
C THR A 107 -36.16 102.42 17.85
N GLN A 108 -37.35 102.46 18.46
CA GLN A 108 -37.70 103.50 19.44
C GLN A 108 -37.35 103.12 20.89
N SER A 109 -37.63 101.87 21.27
CA SER A 109 -37.50 101.41 22.66
C SER A 109 -36.12 100.83 22.98
N HIS A 110 -35.31 100.54 21.96
CA HIS A 110 -34.04 99.81 22.04
C HIS A 110 -34.15 98.43 22.70
N LEU A 111 -35.36 97.88 22.82
CA LEU A 111 -35.56 96.54 23.34
C LEU A 111 -35.07 95.50 22.32
N PRO A 112 -34.30 94.49 22.75
CA PRO A 112 -33.80 93.46 21.85
C PRO A 112 -34.97 92.67 21.23
N VAL A 113 -34.80 92.25 19.97
CA VAL A 113 -35.72 91.36 19.26
C VAL A 113 -35.08 89.96 19.21
N PRO A 114 -35.25 89.13 20.25
CA PRO A 114 -34.50 87.86 20.40
C PRO A 114 -34.85 86.82 19.33
N GLU A 115 -35.97 86.98 18.64
CA GLU A 115 -36.39 86.12 17.54
C GLU A 115 -35.46 86.23 16.31
N LEU A 116 -34.78 87.38 16.16
CA LEU A 116 -33.82 87.65 15.11
C LEU A 116 -32.40 87.45 15.63
N THR A 117 -31.67 86.51 15.02
CA THR A 117 -30.28 86.18 15.33
C THR A 117 -29.40 86.33 14.09
N ALA A 118 -28.08 86.34 14.27
CA ALA A 118 -27.13 86.49 13.16
C ALA A 118 -27.33 85.45 12.05
N GLU A 119 -27.74 84.23 12.40
CA GLU A 119 -27.89 83.08 11.51
C GLU A 119 -29.29 83.02 10.86
N ASN A 120 -30.33 83.40 11.59
CA ASN A 120 -31.72 83.24 11.13
C ASN A 120 -32.37 84.54 10.62
N CYS A 121 -31.71 85.69 10.73
CA CYS A 121 -32.28 87.02 10.43
C CYS A 121 -32.96 87.05 9.05
N GLY A 122 -32.22 86.74 7.99
CA GLY A 122 -32.77 86.71 6.63
C GLY A 122 -33.91 85.70 6.46
N LEU A 123 -33.78 84.49 7.04
CA LEU A 123 -34.81 83.45 6.99
C LEU A 123 -36.10 83.90 7.69
N LYS A 124 -36.01 84.56 8.84
CA LYS A 124 -37.18 85.04 9.60
C LYS A 124 -37.84 86.24 8.95
N LEU A 125 -37.04 87.17 8.44
CA LEU A 125 -37.54 88.40 7.82
C LEU A 125 -38.17 88.15 6.46
N LEU A 126 -37.58 87.26 5.66
CA LEU A 126 -37.98 87.00 4.27
C LEU A 126 -38.75 85.68 4.08
N GLY A 127 -38.74 84.79 5.07
CA GLY A 127 -39.37 83.48 5.02
C GLY A 127 -38.58 82.40 4.26
N VAL A 128 -37.42 82.76 3.69
CA VAL A 128 -36.64 81.89 2.80
C VAL A 128 -35.14 81.97 3.09
N GLU A 129 -34.39 80.94 2.68
CA GLU A 129 -32.93 80.95 2.79
C GLU A 129 -32.26 81.89 1.77
N ARG A 130 -30.98 82.23 2.01
CA ARG A 130 -30.18 83.10 1.13
C ARG A 130 -30.21 82.66 -0.33
N SER A 131 -30.06 81.35 -0.56
CA SER A 131 -30.06 80.75 -1.90
C SER A 131 -31.38 80.99 -2.61
N VAL A 132 -32.51 80.76 -1.93
CA VAL A 132 -33.87 80.96 -2.46
C VAL A 132 -34.13 82.45 -2.72
N PHE A 133 -33.75 83.34 -1.79
CA PHE A 133 -33.92 84.78 -2.01
C PHE A 133 -33.10 85.32 -3.19
N LEU A 134 -31.86 84.86 -3.35
CA LEU A 134 -31.03 85.20 -4.52
C LEU A 134 -31.62 84.72 -5.85
N ARG A 135 -32.48 83.69 -5.82
CA ARG A 135 -33.13 83.11 -7.00
C ARG A 135 -34.51 83.74 -7.27
N ALA A 136 -35.23 84.12 -6.23
CA ALA A 136 -36.60 84.61 -6.36
C ALA A 136 -36.68 86.14 -6.27
N GLY A 137 -36.15 86.74 -5.21
CA GLY A 137 -36.31 88.17 -4.90
C GLY A 137 -35.19 89.09 -5.40
N PHE A 138 -34.14 88.55 -6.02
CA PHE A 138 -32.96 89.30 -6.43
C PHE A 138 -32.62 89.04 -7.90
N LEU A 139 -32.65 90.07 -8.73
CA LEU A 139 -32.38 90.00 -10.17
C LEU A 139 -31.22 90.92 -10.54
N ARG A 140 -30.10 90.35 -11.02
CA ARG A 140 -28.98 91.12 -11.58
C ARG A 140 -28.95 91.04 -13.10
N PHE A 141 -28.35 92.03 -13.73
CA PHE A 141 -28.00 91.98 -15.15
C PHE A 141 -27.22 90.70 -15.52
N SER A 142 -26.26 90.27 -14.69
CA SER A 142 -25.48 89.05 -14.94
C SER A 142 -26.28 87.74 -14.86
N ASP A 143 -27.46 87.78 -14.23
CA ASP A 143 -28.34 86.63 -14.11
C ASP A 143 -29.28 86.50 -15.34
N LEU A 144 -29.37 87.54 -16.19
CA LEU A 144 -30.12 87.49 -17.44
C LEU A 144 -29.34 86.71 -18.52
N PRO A 145 -30.03 85.96 -19.40
CA PRO A 145 -29.37 85.16 -20.41
C PRO A 145 -28.56 86.01 -21.38
N VAL A 146 -27.34 85.58 -21.72
CA VAL A 146 -26.50 86.29 -22.70
C VAL A 146 -26.73 85.77 -24.14
N THR A 147 -27.30 84.57 -24.29
CA THR A 147 -27.59 83.91 -25.58
C THR A 147 -28.69 82.85 -25.45
N ALA A 148 -29.36 82.53 -26.56
CA ALA A 148 -30.41 81.50 -26.68
C ALA A 148 -29.86 80.06 -26.75
N ASP A 149 -29.06 79.64 -25.76
CA ASP A 149 -28.40 78.32 -25.74
C ASP A 149 -29.19 77.24 -24.97
N GLU A 150 -28.87 75.95 -25.15
CA GLU A 150 -29.48 74.81 -24.43
C GLU A 150 -29.37 74.94 -22.90
N THR A 151 -28.32 75.60 -22.41
CA THR A 151 -28.15 75.93 -20.98
C THR A 151 -29.23 76.87 -20.46
N LEU A 152 -29.70 77.81 -21.28
CA LEU A 152 -30.81 78.69 -20.96
C LEU A 152 -32.11 77.90 -20.83
N ARG A 153 -32.38 76.97 -21.76
CA ARG A 153 -33.56 76.10 -21.70
C ARG A 153 -33.58 75.27 -20.42
N GLN A 154 -32.45 74.68 -20.03
CA GLN A 154 -32.35 73.93 -18.78
C GLN A 154 -32.64 74.81 -17.55
N ARG A 155 -32.09 76.03 -17.51
CA ARG A 155 -32.35 76.98 -16.41
C ARG A 155 -33.82 77.41 -16.35
N LEU A 156 -34.41 77.78 -17.48
CA LEU A 156 -35.81 78.16 -17.57
C LEU A 156 -36.75 77.02 -17.12
N ASN A 157 -36.47 75.79 -17.57
CA ASN A 157 -37.25 74.62 -17.19
C ASN A 157 -37.08 74.27 -15.70
N ALA A 158 -35.86 74.36 -15.16
CA ALA A 158 -35.59 74.12 -13.74
C ALA A 158 -36.25 75.18 -12.85
N LEU A 159 -36.22 76.46 -13.26
CA LEU A 159 -36.93 77.54 -12.58
C LEU A 159 -38.43 77.27 -12.47
N VAL A 160 -39.07 76.76 -13.53
CA VAL A 160 -40.52 76.52 -13.54
C VAL A 160 -40.89 75.21 -12.85
N THR A 161 -40.08 74.16 -12.98
CA THR A 161 -40.41 72.82 -12.47
C THR A 161 -40.00 72.60 -11.02
N THR A 162 -38.85 73.14 -10.60
CA THR A 162 -38.31 72.96 -9.25
C THR A 162 -38.23 74.25 -8.44
N GLY A 163 -38.51 75.42 -9.03
CA GLY A 163 -38.26 76.72 -8.38
C GLY A 163 -36.76 76.98 -8.14
N ASP A 164 -35.90 76.15 -8.73
CA ASP A 164 -34.47 76.11 -8.49
C ASP A 164 -33.73 75.89 -9.81
N GLU A 165 -32.79 76.79 -10.12
CA GLU A 165 -31.94 76.75 -11.30
C GLU A 165 -30.57 76.07 -11.05
N SER A 166 -30.24 75.64 -9.82
CA SER A 166 -28.90 75.15 -9.46
C SER A 166 -28.61 73.69 -9.84
N GLY A 167 -29.63 72.83 -9.92
CA GLY A 167 -29.47 71.40 -10.16
C GLY A 167 -29.04 70.57 -8.94
N ASP A 168 -29.16 71.12 -7.72
CA ASP A 168 -28.73 70.43 -6.48
C ASP A 168 -29.48 69.11 -6.23
N ALA A 169 -30.78 69.07 -6.51
CA ALA A 169 -31.60 67.87 -6.37
C ALA A 169 -31.16 66.72 -7.31
N GLU A 170 -30.77 67.06 -8.55
CA GLU A 170 -30.26 66.08 -9.51
C GLU A 170 -28.88 65.56 -9.06
N THR A 171 -28.03 66.45 -8.56
CA THR A 171 -26.73 66.10 -7.99
C THR A 171 -26.88 65.16 -6.78
N LEU A 172 -27.85 65.43 -5.89
CA LEU A 172 -28.17 64.56 -4.77
C LEU A 172 -28.67 63.18 -5.23
N SER A 173 -29.59 63.14 -6.20
CA SER A 173 -30.10 61.90 -6.79
C SER A 173 -28.98 61.04 -7.38
N GLN A 174 -28.06 61.65 -8.14
CA GLN A 174 -26.90 60.97 -8.72
C GLN A 174 -25.96 60.42 -7.64
N LYS A 175 -25.68 61.19 -6.58
CA LYS A 175 -24.86 60.73 -5.44
C LYS A 175 -25.51 59.54 -4.72
N LEU A 176 -26.81 59.61 -4.45
CA LEU A 176 -27.55 58.51 -3.81
C LEU A 176 -27.56 57.24 -4.69
N LYS A 177 -27.75 57.38 -6.01
CA LYS A 177 -27.64 56.25 -6.96
C LYS A 177 -26.23 55.66 -6.98
N ALA A 178 -25.20 56.48 -6.96
CA ALA A 178 -23.81 56.02 -6.90
C ALA A 178 -23.53 55.23 -5.60
N LEU A 179 -24.00 55.71 -4.45
CA LEU A 179 -23.90 54.99 -3.18
C LEU A 179 -24.68 53.67 -3.19
N LYS A 180 -25.90 53.66 -3.75
CA LYS A 180 -26.70 52.44 -3.92
C LYS A 180 -25.97 51.40 -4.77
N ASN A 181 -25.37 51.83 -5.88
CA ASN A 181 -24.57 50.96 -6.74
C ASN A 181 -23.31 50.46 -6.01
N ALA A 182 -22.59 51.32 -5.28
CA ALA A 182 -21.44 50.88 -4.49
C ALA A 182 -21.81 49.78 -3.47
N CYS A 183 -23.02 49.86 -2.89
CA CYS A 183 -23.54 48.85 -1.98
C CYS A 183 -23.91 47.54 -2.70
N ARG A 184 -24.72 47.58 -3.77
CA ARG A 184 -25.34 46.39 -4.40
C ARG A 184 -25.26 46.36 -5.93
N HIS A 185 -24.14 46.76 -6.52
CA HIS A 185 -23.94 46.59 -7.97
C HIS A 185 -23.52 45.17 -8.30
N ASN A 186 -24.43 44.40 -8.93
CA ASN A 186 -24.18 43.04 -9.45
C ASN A 186 -23.39 42.17 -8.46
N THR A 187 -22.20 41.69 -8.87
CA THR A 187 -21.27 40.90 -8.07
C THR A 187 -20.12 41.73 -7.47
N THR A 188 -19.99 43.01 -7.87
CA THR A 188 -18.89 43.89 -7.48
C THR A 188 -19.23 44.82 -6.32
N GLY A 189 -20.51 44.92 -5.95
CA GLY A 189 -20.95 45.69 -4.79
C GLY A 189 -20.42 45.10 -3.49
N GLN A 190 -20.29 45.95 -2.48
CA GLN A 190 -19.80 45.55 -1.16
C GLN A 190 -20.64 44.45 -0.50
N LEU A 191 -21.96 44.49 -0.68
CA LEU A 191 -22.87 43.50 -0.12
C LEU A 191 -22.71 42.11 -0.78
N PRO A 192 -22.81 41.97 -2.12
CA PRO A 192 -22.51 40.71 -2.81
C PRO A 192 -21.12 40.14 -2.49
N GLN A 193 -20.10 40.98 -2.38
CA GLN A 193 -18.74 40.55 -2.02
C GLN A 193 -18.69 40.00 -0.59
N ALA A 194 -19.34 40.68 0.37
CA ALA A 194 -19.42 40.20 1.74
C ALA A 194 -20.22 38.88 1.84
N GLU A 195 -21.33 38.75 1.10
CA GLU A 195 -22.11 37.50 1.04
C GLU A 195 -21.30 36.35 0.43
N ALA A 196 -20.52 36.61 -0.62
CA ALA A 196 -19.62 35.63 -1.22
C ALA A 196 -18.48 35.23 -0.25
N GLU A 197 -17.92 36.18 0.49
CA GLU A 197 -16.92 35.93 1.53
C GLU A 197 -17.47 35.06 2.65
N ALA A 198 -18.65 35.38 3.19
CA ALA A 198 -19.33 34.56 4.20
C ALA A 198 -19.58 33.13 3.69
N MET A 199 -20.00 32.98 2.43
CA MET A 199 -20.21 31.67 1.81
C MET A 199 -18.89 30.88 1.66
N ARG A 200 -17.77 31.54 1.35
CA ARG A 200 -16.45 30.89 1.29
C ARG A 200 -16.01 30.40 2.67
N ILE A 201 -16.18 31.22 3.71
CA ILE A 201 -15.84 30.84 5.09
C ILE A 201 -16.73 29.67 5.54
N GLN A 202 -18.03 29.71 5.25
CA GLN A 202 -18.96 28.62 5.56
C GLN A 202 -18.53 27.30 4.91
N ARG A 203 -18.14 27.32 3.62
CA ARG A 203 -17.63 26.11 2.95
C ARG A 203 -16.33 25.59 3.56
N ALA A 204 -15.45 26.49 4.00
CA ALA A 204 -14.20 26.10 4.67
C ALA A 204 -14.48 25.42 6.03
N LEU A 205 -15.46 25.91 6.79
CA LEU A 205 -15.91 25.27 8.04
C LEU A 205 -16.52 23.88 7.79
N GLU A 206 -17.37 23.75 6.76
CA GLU A 206 -17.94 22.45 6.36
C GLU A 206 -16.85 21.45 5.90
N GLU A 207 -15.83 21.94 5.19
CA GLU A 207 -14.68 21.13 4.80
C GLU A 207 -13.86 20.68 6.02
N LEU A 208 -13.63 21.56 7.00
CA LEU A 208 -12.95 21.23 8.26
C LEU A 208 -13.70 20.15 9.04
N GLU A 209 -15.02 20.25 9.17
CA GLU A 209 -15.83 19.20 9.80
C GLU A 209 -15.71 17.86 9.06
N GLY A 210 -15.77 17.90 7.73
CA GLY A 210 -15.61 16.72 6.88
C GLY A 210 -14.24 16.06 7.04
N LEU A 211 -13.17 16.86 7.06
CA LEU A 211 -11.81 16.39 7.30
C LEU A 211 -11.65 15.80 8.70
N GLY A 212 -12.26 16.40 9.73
CA GLY A 212 -12.26 15.88 11.10
C GLY A 212 -12.83 14.45 11.15
N ARG A 213 -14.00 14.23 10.54
CA ARG A 213 -14.63 12.88 10.46
C ARG A 213 -13.76 11.87 9.72
N GLN A 214 -13.08 12.30 8.65
CA GLN A 214 -12.16 11.43 7.90
C GLN A 214 -10.92 11.07 8.74
N ILE A 215 -10.34 12.04 9.46
CA ILE A 215 -9.22 11.82 10.38
C ILE A 215 -9.58 10.80 11.45
N ASP A 216 -10.75 10.93 12.07
CA ASP A 216 -11.20 9.99 13.10
C ASP A 216 -11.41 8.57 12.54
N THR A 217 -11.94 8.48 11.32
CA THR A 217 -12.09 7.20 10.61
C THR A 217 -10.72 6.53 10.37
N VAL A 218 -9.74 7.29 9.88
CA VAL A 218 -8.39 6.77 9.63
C VAL A 218 -7.68 6.40 10.94
N ARG A 219 -7.87 7.17 12.02
CA ARG A 219 -7.34 6.84 13.35
C ARG A 219 -7.92 5.52 13.88
N LYS A 220 -9.22 5.30 13.70
CA LYS A 220 -9.86 4.03 14.07
C LYS A 220 -9.28 2.86 13.26
N GLN A 221 -9.08 3.04 11.95
CA GLN A 221 -8.41 2.05 11.12
C GLN A 221 -6.98 1.76 11.58
N GLN A 222 -6.20 2.78 11.99
CA GLN A 222 -4.85 2.57 12.53
C GLN A 222 -4.86 1.74 13.83
N GLN A 223 -5.85 1.96 14.70
CA GLN A 223 -6.03 1.16 15.92
C GLN A 223 -6.32 -0.31 15.57
N GLU A 224 -7.28 -0.56 14.69
CA GLU A 224 -7.64 -1.91 14.22
C GLU A 224 -6.44 -2.62 13.58
N LEU A 225 -5.65 -1.92 12.74
CA LEU A 225 -4.45 -2.48 12.13
C LEU A 225 -3.36 -2.80 13.18
N CYS A 226 -3.22 -1.99 14.23
CA CYS A 226 -2.27 -2.25 15.31
C CYS A 226 -2.68 -3.45 16.17
N GLU A 227 -3.97 -3.64 16.41
CA GLU A 227 -4.50 -4.83 17.07
C GLU A 227 -4.27 -6.10 16.23
N GLN A 228 -4.53 -6.04 14.93
CA GLN A 228 -4.26 -7.15 14.01
C GLN A 228 -2.77 -7.51 13.95
N GLU A 229 -1.89 -6.51 13.92
CA GLU A 229 -0.44 -6.72 13.96
C GLU A 229 0.00 -7.42 15.24
N LYS A 230 -0.51 -7.00 16.41
CA LYS A 230 -0.23 -7.67 17.69
C LYS A 230 -0.64 -9.14 17.67
N LEU A 231 -1.82 -9.46 17.14
CA LEU A 231 -2.30 -10.83 17.01
C LEU A 231 -1.40 -11.67 16.09
N LEU A 232 -1.01 -11.14 14.94
CA LEU A 232 -0.13 -11.86 14.00
C LEU A 232 1.31 -12.00 14.50
N LEU A 233 1.83 -11.01 15.24
CA LEU A 233 3.14 -11.13 15.89
C LEU A 233 3.12 -12.21 16.96
N ASN A 234 2.07 -12.27 17.78
CA ASN A 234 1.88 -13.34 18.76
C ASN A 234 1.75 -14.72 18.08
N HIS A 235 1.03 -14.81 16.97
CA HIS A 235 0.92 -16.04 16.19
C HIS A 235 2.27 -16.48 15.60
N ARG A 236 3.08 -15.54 15.09
CA ARG A 236 4.45 -15.83 14.63
C ARG A 236 5.32 -16.37 15.76
N GLU A 237 5.21 -15.81 16.97
CA GLU A 237 5.90 -16.31 18.16
C GLU A 237 5.43 -17.71 18.55
N ALA A 238 4.11 -17.98 18.47
CA ALA A 238 3.54 -19.28 18.73
C ALA A 238 4.04 -20.35 17.74
N LEU A 239 4.02 -20.07 16.43
CA LEU A 239 4.58 -20.96 15.40
C LEU A 239 6.06 -21.26 15.63
N ALA A 240 6.86 -20.23 15.98
CA ALA A 240 8.28 -20.43 16.29
C ALA A 240 8.50 -21.29 17.55
N PHE A 241 7.64 -21.13 18.56
CA PHE A 241 7.68 -21.93 19.77
C PHE A 241 7.28 -23.40 19.51
N GLU A 242 6.25 -23.64 18.69
CA GLU A 242 5.84 -24.98 18.26
C GLU A 242 6.94 -25.68 17.47
N ALA A 243 7.53 -25.00 16.47
CA ALA A 243 8.66 -25.54 15.72
C ALA A 243 9.86 -25.87 16.62
N SER A 244 10.17 -25.00 17.60
CA SER A 244 11.22 -25.26 18.61
C SER A 244 10.87 -26.45 19.51
N ARG A 245 9.60 -26.65 19.84
CA ARG A 245 9.13 -27.80 20.63
C ARG A 245 9.28 -29.10 19.84
N GLU A 246 8.86 -29.13 18.58
CA GLU A 246 9.06 -30.29 17.70
C GLU A 246 10.54 -30.61 17.50
N TYR A 247 11.35 -29.58 17.29
CA TYR A 247 12.80 -29.73 17.17
C TYR A 247 13.44 -30.30 18.44
N ARG A 248 13.01 -29.84 19.62
CA ARG A 248 13.44 -30.41 20.92
C ARG A 248 13.05 -31.87 21.05
N GLN A 249 11.86 -32.25 20.60
CA GLN A 249 11.43 -33.67 20.59
C GLN A 249 12.32 -34.50 19.66
N GLN A 250 12.61 -34.01 18.46
CA GLN A 250 13.52 -34.69 17.51
C GLN A 250 14.93 -34.85 18.10
N LEU A 251 15.48 -33.81 18.73
CA LEU A 251 16.76 -33.89 19.42
C LEU A 251 16.74 -34.94 20.54
N SER A 252 15.70 -34.94 21.38
CA SER A 252 15.57 -35.93 22.46
C SER A 252 15.48 -37.37 21.93
N ALA A 253 14.77 -37.57 20.82
CA ALA A 253 14.66 -38.88 20.18
C ALA A 253 15.98 -39.32 19.52
N ALA A 254 16.74 -38.39 18.94
CA ALA A 254 18.07 -38.65 18.39
C ALA A 254 19.08 -39.01 19.49
N GLN A 255 19.05 -38.29 20.62
CA GLN A 255 19.87 -38.59 21.80
C GLN A 255 19.56 -39.99 22.36
N ALA A 256 18.28 -40.31 22.58
CA ALA A 256 17.88 -41.63 23.05
C ALA A 256 18.32 -42.77 22.11
N LYS A 257 18.32 -42.56 20.79
CA LYS A 257 18.86 -43.52 19.81
C LYS A 257 20.37 -43.67 19.93
N ALA A 258 21.11 -42.57 20.11
CA ALA A 258 22.56 -42.60 20.28
C ALA A 258 22.95 -43.34 21.57
N ASP A 259 22.25 -43.08 22.68
CA ASP A 259 22.46 -43.75 23.96
C ASP A 259 22.20 -45.27 23.85
N LEU A 260 21.10 -45.66 23.20
CA LEU A 260 20.78 -47.06 22.93
C LEU A 260 21.88 -47.76 22.11
N TYR A 261 22.36 -47.13 21.03
CA TYR A 261 23.43 -47.72 20.22
C TYR A 261 24.78 -47.73 20.96
N GLU A 262 25.01 -46.80 21.89
CA GLU A 262 26.19 -46.83 22.75
C GLU A 262 26.18 -48.04 23.67
N GLU A 263 25.04 -48.34 24.30
CA GLU A 263 24.87 -49.54 25.13
C GLU A 263 25.06 -50.82 24.31
N GLN A 264 24.48 -50.91 23.11
CA GLN A 264 24.68 -52.04 22.20
C GLN A 264 26.15 -52.20 21.79
N LEU A 265 26.84 -51.10 21.48
CA LEU A 265 28.25 -51.11 21.15
C LEU A 265 29.12 -51.55 22.33
N LYS A 266 28.78 -51.14 23.57
CA LYS A 266 29.46 -51.60 24.79
C LYS A 266 29.28 -53.11 24.99
N ALA A 267 28.05 -53.61 24.88
CA ALA A 267 27.77 -55.04 24.99
C ALA A 267 28.51 -55.88 23.93
N LEU A 268 28.56 -55.41 22.67
CA LEU A 268 29.30 -56.07 21.60
C LEU A 268 30.81 -55.98 21.79
N LYS A 269 31.34 -54.86 22.29
CA LYS A 269 32.76 -54.73 22.65
C LYS A 269 33.17 -55.69 23.77
N GLU A 270 32.32 -55.86 24.77
CA GLU A 270 32.53 -56.84 25.84
C GLU A 270 32.49 -58.27 25.30
N ALA A 271 31.56 -58.57 24.38
CA ALA A 271 31.49 -59.87 23.71
C ALA A 271 32.69 -60.14 22.79
N CYS A 272 33.24 -59.11 22.13
CA CYS A 272 34.45 -59.19 21.28
C CYS A 272 35.78 -59.21 22.05
N GLY A 273 35.76 -59.17 23.39
CA GLY A 273 36.98 -59.18 24.22
C GLY A 273 37.92 -60.35 23.88
N GLU A 274 39.22 -60.20 24.14
CA GLU A 274 40.32 -61.16 23.87
C GLU A 274 40.35 -61.92 22.52
N LEU A 275 39.46 -61.60 21.57
CA LEU A 275 39.47 -62.20 20.25
C LEU A 275 40.64 -61.65 19.42
N PRO A 276 41.33 -62.51 18.64
CA PRO A 276 42.33 -62.06 17.69
C PRO A 276 41.75 -61.06 16.68
N PRO A 277 42.58 -60.18 16.10
CA PRO A 277 42.13 -59.24 15.06
C PRO A 277 41.53 -59.98 13.87
N ALA A 278 40.50 -59.39 13.25
CA ALA A 278 39.74 -60.01 12.16
C ALA A 278 40.62 -60.52 11.00
N GLU A 279 41.69 -59.80 10.65
CA GLU A 279 42.63 -60.22 9.59
C GLU A 279 43.35 -61.55 9.91
N GLU A 280 43.60 -61.82 11.20
CA GLU A 280 44.26 -63.05 11.65
C GLU A 280 43.26 -64.21 11.72
N LEU A 281 42.00 -63.93 12.11
CA LEU A 281 40.89 -64.88 12.06
C LEU A 281 40.54 -65.28 10.61
N GLU A 282 40.57 -64.36 9.65
CA GLU A 282 40.34 -64.67 8.23
C GLU A 282 41.47 -65.54 7.64
N LYS A 283 42.73 -65.23 7.99
CA LYS A 283 43.89 -66.03 7.58
C LYS A 283 43.79 -67.46 8.13
N THR A 284 43.52 -67.61 9.43
CA THR A 284 43.38 -68.93 10.07
C THR A 284 42.17 -69.70 9.56
N LEU A 285 41.04 -69.03 9.29
CA LEU A 285 39.87 -69.65 8.66
C LEU A 285 40.19 -70.18 7.25
N SER A 286 40.87 -69.38 6.42
CA SER A 286 41.25 -69.79 5.06
C SER A 286 42.23 -70.97 5.07
N GLN A 287 43.14 -71.02 6.04
CA GLN A 287 44.07 -72.15 6.24
C GLN A 287 43.32 -73.40 6.69
N ALA A 288 42.37 -73.26 7.63
CA ALA A 288 41.56 -74.38 8.12
C ALA A 288 40.68 -74.98 7.01
N GLN A 289 40.07 -74.16 6.15
CA GLN A 289 39.26 -74.62 5.01
C GLN A 289 40.09 -75.41 3.99
N ARG A 290 41.29 -74.94 3.64
CA ARG A 290 42.21 -75.67 2.74
C ARG A 290 42.62 -77.04 3.30
N LEU A 291 42.84 -77.12 4.62
CA LEU A 291 43.14 -78.38 5.28
C LEU A 291 41.94 -79.32 5.32
N GLN A 292 40.71 -78.79 5.40
CA GLN A 292 39.49 -79.59 5.33
C GLN A 292 39.33 -80.25 3.97
N GLU A 293 39.48 -79.47 2.89
CA GLU A 293 39.41 -79.99 1.52
C GLU A 293 40.47 -81.08 1.27
N ALA A 294 41.70 -80.86 1.76
CA ALA A 294 42.78 -81.85 1.64
C ALA A 294 42.50 -83.13 2.45
N TRP A 295 41.92 -83.01 3.65
CA TRP A 295 41.55 -84.15 4.50
C TRP A 295 40.42 -85.00 3.88
N GLU A 296 39.38 -84.35 3.35
CA GLU A 296 38.27 -85.02 2.67
C GLU A 296 38.76 -85.72 1.38
N GLY A 297 39.69 -85.10 0.65
CA GLY A 297 40.37 -85.70 -0.50
C GLY A 297 41.09 -87.00 -0.16
N LEU A 298 41.91 -87.02 0.90
CA LEU A 298 42.63 -88.24 1.33
C LEU A 298 41.68 -89.33 1.85
N GLN A 299 40.61 -88.97 2.57
CA GLN A 299 39.60 -89.95 2.99
C GLN A 299 38.91 -90.63 1.81
N SER A 300 38.66 -89.89 0.72
CA SER A 300 38.08 -90.47 -0.50
C SER A 300 39.03 -91.47 -1.17
N GLN A 301 40.34 -91.18 -1.20
CA GLN A 301 41.36 -92.11 -1.71
C GLN A 301 41.49 -93.38 -0.86
N ALA A 302 41.36 -93.27 0.47
CA ALA A 302 41.38 -94.42 1.38
C ALA A 302 40.28 -95.45 1.09
N GLN A 303 39.10 -94.98 0.67
CA GLN A 303 37.95 -95.84 0.39
C GLN A 303 38.06 -96.57 -0.96
N LEU A 304 38.96 -96.13 -1.86
CA LEU A 304 39.13 -96.69 -3.21
C LEU A 304 40.20 -97.80 -3.28
N LEU A 305 40.89 -98.13 -2.17
CA LEU A 305 41.91 -99.18 -2.13
C LEU A 305 41.29 -100.60 -2.18
N PRO A 306 41.84 -101.52 -3.00
CA PRO A 306 41.35 -102.91 -3.07
C PRO A 306 41.57 -103.70 -1.75
N PRO A 307 40.74 -104.73 -1.48
CA PRO A 307 40.86 -105.59 -0.30
C PRO A 307 42.14 -106.47 -0.34
N PRO A 308 42.68 -106.89 0.82
CA PRO A 308 43.92 -107.67 0.86
C PRO A 308 43.74 -109.08 0.25
N PRO A 309 44.73 -109.61 -0.49
CA PRO A 309 44.64 -110.93 -1.13
C PRO A 309 44.62 -112.09 -0.12
N SER A 310 43.96 -113.21 -0.47
CA SER A 310 43.76 -114.40 0.41
C SER A 310 44.69 -115.57 0.09
N GLN A 311 45.21 -116.26 1.12
CA GLN A 311 46.19 -117.35 0.99
C GLN A 311 45.58 -118.65 0.37
N PRO A 312 46.29 -119.33 -0.54
CA PRO A 312 45.82 -120.60 -1.15
C PRO A 312 45.92 -121.82 -0.19
N VAL A 313 44.96 -122.74 -0.27
CA VAL A 313 44.82 -123.91 0.65
C VAL A 313 45.66 -125.12 0.17
N PRO A 314 46.49 -125.76 1.02
CA PRO A 314 47.28 -126.93 0.65
C PRO A 314 46.45 -128.22 0.44
N PRO A 315 46.77 -129.04 -0.59
CA PRO A 315 46.24 -130.40 -0.72
C PRO A 315 46.68 -131.30 0.46
N ILE A 316 45.81 -132.23 0.87
CA ILE A 316 45.97 -133.04 2.10
C ILE A 316 47.35 -133.72 2.25
N PRO A 317 47.97 -134.31 1.21
CA PRO A 317 49.30 -134.93 1.35
C PRO A 317 50.43 -133.93 1.67
N PHE A 318 50.21 -132.64 1.43
CA PHE A 318 51.24 -131.59 1.47
C PHE A 318 50.96 -130.49 2.51
N ARG A 319 50.03 -130.72 3.44
CA ARG A 319 49.56 -129.74 4.44
C ARG A 319 50.62 -129.12 5.35
N SER A 320 51.82 -129.67 5.37
CA SER A 320 52.94 -129.22 6.22
C SER A 320 54.26 -129.12 5.47
N LEU A 321 54.21 -129.02 4.14
CA LEU A 321 55.38 -128.99 3.27
C LEU A 321 55.45 -127.66 2.54
N THR A 322 56.65 -127.14 2.36
CA THR A 322 56.89 -126.01 1.45
C THR A 322 56.62 -126.44 0.00
N GLY A 323 56.39 -125.47 -0.89
CA GLY A 323 56.08 -125.73 -2.30
C GLY A 323 57.10 -126.68 -2.97
N GLU A 324 58.37 -126.56 -2.60
CA GLU A 324 59.46 -127.42 -3.11
C GLU A 324 59.49 -128.81 -2.46
N GLU A 325 59.27 -128.91 -1.14
CA GLU A 325 59.27 -130.20 -0.41
C GLU A 325 58.09 -131.10 -0.79
N ALA A 326 56.96 -130.51 -1.16
CA ALA A 326 55.76 -131.23 -1.61
C ALA A 326 56.01 -132.00 -2.93
N ILE A 327 56.84 -131.44 -3.83
CA ILE A 327 57.15 -132.04 -5.13
C ILE A 327 58.06 -133.26 -4.95
N LEU A 328 59.12 -133.12 -4.14
CA LEU A 328 60.13 -134.17 -3.96
C LEU A 328 59.53 -135.49 -3.42
N ARG A 329 58.64 -135.37 -2.43
CA ARG A 329 58.01 -136.52 -1.77
C ARG A 329 57.05 -137.29 -2.67
N ALA A 330 56.33 -136.59 -3.55
CA ALA A 330 55.41 -137.21 -4.50
C ALA A 330 56.13 -138.06 -5.56
N GLU A 331 57.37 -137.72 -5.91
CA GLU A 331 58.18 -138.45 -6.90
C GLU A 331 58.77 -139.77 -6.34
N GLU A 332 59.25 -139.76 -5.09
CA GLU A 332 59.82 -140.95 -4.45
C GLU A 332 58.78 -142.06 -4.21
N ASP A 333 57.61 -141.69 -3.69
CA ASP A 333 56.54 -142.65 -3.37
C ASP A 333 55.92 -143.28 -4.63
N ALA A 334 55.82 -142.53 -5.74
CA ALA A 334 55.34 -143.06 -7.01
C ALA A 334 56.30 -144.10 -7.62
N ALA A 335 57.62 -143.91 -7.46
CA ALA A 335 58.63 -144.84 -7.96
C ALA A 335 58.70 -146.16 -7.19
N ALA A 336 58.41 -146.15 -5.87
CA ALA A 336 58.39 -147.36 -5.04
C ALA A 336 57.20 -148.27 -5.35
N TYR A 337 56.03 -147.68 -5.64
CA TYR A 337 54.80 -148.42 -5.94
C TYR A 337 54.89 -149.24 -7.24
N SER A 338 55.44 -148.65 -8.31
CA SER A 338 55.57 -149.33 -9.63
C SER A 338 56.47 -150.58 -9.63
N ARG A 339 57.43 -150.70 -8.71
CA ARG A 339 58.31 -151.89 -8.60
C ARG A 339 57.61 -153.11 -7.99
N LEU A 340 56.56 -152.90 -7.19
CA LEU A 340 55.82 -153.97 -6.51
C LEU A 340 54.79 -154.66 -7.42
N GLU A 341 54.34 -154.01 -8.49
CA GLU A 341 53.23 -154.47 -9.34
C GLU A 341 53.68 -155.45 -10.46
N SER A 342 54.98 -155.54 -10.77
CA SER A 342 55.51 -156.23 -11.97
C SER A 342 56.15 -157.63 -11.77
N SER A 343 56.05 -158.27 -10.59
CA SER A 343 56.76 -159.54 -10.28
C SER A 343 55.85 -160.81 -10.22
N GLN A 344 56.12 -161.88 -11.00
CA GLN A 344 55.48 -163.22 -10.92
C GLN A 344 56.47 -164.36 -10.56
N PRO A 345 56.09 -165.40 -9.76
CA PRO A 345 56.99 -166.48 -9.31
C PRO A 345 56.95 -167.79 -10.16
N THR A 346 58.11 -168.44 -10.37
CA THR A 346 58.28 -169.74 -11.08
C THR A 346 58.78 -170.88 -10.16
N PRO A 347 58.38 -172.17 -10.37
CA PRO A 347 58.81 -173.30 -9.52
C PRO A 347 60.13 -174.00 -9.93
N SER A 348 60.99 -174.35 -8.95
CA SER A 348 62.36 -174.90 -9.13
C SER A 348 62.43 -176.44 -9.35
N ARG A 349 63.15 -176.90 -10.38
CA ARG A 349 63.20 -178.30 -10.89
C ARG A 349 64.07 -179.34 -10.13
N GLY A 350 64.60 -179.06 -8.93
CA GLY A 350 65.51 -179.99 -8.22
C GLY A 350 64.91 -181.32 -7.72
N TYR A 351 63.59 -181.51 -7.74
CA TYR A 351 62.89 -182.58 -6.99
C TYR A 351 62.38 -183.77 -7.84
N LEU A 352 62.75 -183.89 -9.12
CA LEU A 352 62.20 -184.91 -10.05
C LEU A 352 63.20 -186.01 -10.51
N LEU A 353 64.48 -185.91 -10.18
CA LEU A 353 65.52 -186.80 -10.73
C LEU A 353 65.51 -188.28 -10.26
N PRO A 354 65.18 -188.65 -9.01
CA PRO A 354 65.30 -190.06 -8.58
C PRO A 354 64.15 -190.97 -9.08
N GLY A 355 62.94 -190.42 -9.28
CA GLY A 355 61.77 -191.20 -9.72
C GLY A 355 61.84 -191.66 -11.19
N ALA A 356 62.47 -190.87 -12.07
CA ALA A 356 62.59 -191.20 -13.49
C ALA A 356 63.48 -192.44 -13.76
N GLY A 357 64.53 -192.64 -12.94
CA GLY A 357 65.42 -193.81 -13.08
C GLY A 357 64.72 -195.14 -12.81
N ILE A 358 63.79 -195.16 -11.84
CA ILE A 358 63.02 -196.35 -11.46
C ILE A 358 62.00 -196.71 -12.54
N ILE A 359 61.36 -195.71 -13.14
CA ILE A 359 60.43 -195.91 -14.27
C ILE A 359 61.19 -196.46 -15.49
N LEU A 360 62.41 -195.97 -15.76
CA LEU A 360 63.24 -196.49 -16.85
C LEU A 360 63.63 -197.96 -16.63
N LEU A 361 63.99 -198.33 -15.40
CA LEU A 361 64.30 -199.72 -15.02
C LEU A 361 63.08 -200.64 -15.22
N GLY A 362 61.88 -200.14 -14.90
CA GLY A 362 60.62 -200.84 -15.15
C GLY A 362 60.34 -201.12 -16.63
N VAL A 363 60.59 -200.15 -17.51
CA VAL A 363 60.46 -200.33 -18.97
C VAL A 363 61.45 -201.37 -19.51
N VAL A 364 62.69 -201.38 -19.02
CA VAL A 364 63.71 -202.38 -19.40
C VAL A 364 63.31 -203.80 -19.01
N LEU A 365 62.72 -203.98 -17.82
CA LEU A 365 62.25 -205.29 -17.36
C LEU A 365 61.03 -205.79 -18.15
N LEU A 366 60.09 -204.90 -18.49
CA LEU A 366 58.96 -205.22 -19.39
C LEU A 366 59.45 -205.70 -20.76
N ALA A 367 60.57 -205.16 -21.26
CA ALA A 367 61.20 -205.62 -22.50
C ALA A 367 61.81 -207.04 -22.41
N LEU A 368 62.14 -207.53 -21.21
CA LEU A 368 62.70 -208.88 -20.97
C LEU A 368 61.66 -209.95 -20.65
N GLN A 369 60.38 -209.69 -20.91
CA GLN A 369 59.27 -210.61 -20.66
C GLN A 369 59.07 -211.01 -19.19
N GLN A 370 59.68 -210.27 -18.26
CA GLN A 370 59.46 -210.37 -16.82
C GLN A 370 58.35 -209.40 -16.39
N TRP A 371 57.11 -209.74 -16.75
CA TRP A 371 55.93 -208.89 -16.51
C TRP A 371 55.69 -208.60 -15.02
N ILE A 372 56.06 -209.52 -14.11
CA ILE A 372 55.88 -209.34 -12.66
C ILE A 372 56.82 -208.26 -12.12
N LEU A 373 58.13 -208.37 -12.40
CA LEU A 373 59.13 -207.43 -11.86
C LEU A 373 58.97 -206.01 -12.44
N GLY A 374 58.59 -205.90 -13.71
CA GLY A 374 58.34 -204.61 -14.37
C GLY A 374 57.12 -203.86 -13.80
N GLY A 375 56.05 -204.59 -13.47
CA GLY A 375 54.87 -204.02 -12.82
C GLY A 375 55.17 -203.41 -11.45
N VAL A 376 56.04 -204.04 -10.65
CA VAL A 376 56.42 -203.55 -9.30
C VAL A 376 57.28 -202.28 -9.39
N ALA A 377 58.28 -202.24 -10.27
CA ALA A 377 59.13 -201.05 -10.46
C ALA A 377 58.33 -199.83 -10.95
N ALA A 378 57.37 -200.01 -11.87
CA ALA A 378 56.52 -198.94 -12.39
C ALA A 378 55.62 -198.32 -11.31
N LEU A 379 55.03 -199.16 -10.44
CA LEU A 379 54.22 -198.69 -9.31
C LEU A 379 55.08 -197.90 -8.28
N LEU A 380 56.29 -198.37 -7.97
CA LEU A 380 57.23 -197.67 -7.07
C LEU A 380 57.70 -196.32 -7.64
N GLY A 381 57.94 -196.24 -8.95
CA GLY A 381 58.28 -194.98 -9.63
C GLY A 381 57.14 -193.96 -9.60
N LEU A 382 55.89 -194.40 -9.79
CA LEU A 382 54.69 -193.54 -9.73
C LEU A 382 54.45 -192.97 -8.32
N ALA A 383 54.66 -193.76 -7.27
CA ALA A 383 54.53 -193.29 -5.89
C ALA A 383 55.57 -192.19 -5.56
N SER A 384 56.81 -192.32 -6.06
CA SER A 384 57.87 -191.31 -5.87
C SER A 384 57.56 -189.97 -6.58
N LEU A 385 56.91 -189.99 -7.74
CA LEU A 385 56.53 -188.78 -8.47
C LEU A 385 55.38 -188.02 -7.78
N ALA A 386 54.41 -188.73 -7.19
CA ALA A 386 53.30 -188.11 -6.48
C ALA A 386 53.76 -187.35 -5.22
N GLY A 387 54.74 -187.89 -4.48
CA GLY A 387 55.32 -187.23 -3.31
C GLY A 387 56.10 -185.95 -3.66
N GLY A 388 56.85 -185.96 -4.77
CA GLY A 388 57.61 -184.80 -5.24
C GLY A 388 56.74 -183.63 -5.72
N PHE A 389 55.56 -183.92 -6.28
CA PHE A 389 54.65 -182.89 -6.79
C PHE A 389 53.95 -182.09 -5.68
N TYR A 390 53.65 -182.72 -4.54
CA TYR A 390 52.94 -182.06 -3.44
C TYR A 390 53.79 -180.99 -2.73
N LEU A 391 55.09 -181.24 -2.55
CA LEU A 391 56.02 -180.31 -1.90
C LEU A 391 56.32 -179.05 -2.72
N ALA A 392 56.33 -179.17 -4.07
CA ALA A 392 56.55 -178.03 -4.96
C ALA A 392 55.39 -177.02 -4.94
N LYS A 393 54.14 -177.49 -4.76
CA LYS A 393 52.94 -176.65 -4.79
C LYS A 393 52.77 -175.80 -3.51
N ALA A 394 53.16 -176.32 -2.35
CA ALA A 394 53.01 -175.62 -1.07
C ALA A 394 53.91 -174.37 -0.93
N LYS A 395 55.09 -174.36 -1.57
CA LYS A 395 56.05 -173.24 -1.44
C LYS A 395 55.68 -172.03 -2.31
N ALA A 396 55.05 -172.25 -3.47
CA ALA A 396 54.65 -171.17 -4.39
C ALA A 396 53.50 -170.30 -3.85
N GLN A 397 52.57 -170.87 -3.08
CA GLN A 397 51.41 -170.13 -2.55
C GLN A 397 51.77 -169.11 -1.45
N LYS A 398 52.84 -169.35 -0.67
CA LYS A 398 53.21 -168.48 0.45
C LYS A 398 53.80 -167.13 0.00
N ILE A 399 54.53 -167.11 -1.10
CA ILE A 399 55.21 -165.92 -1.63
C ILE A 399 54.21 -164.91 -2.23
N GLN A 400 53.10 -165.38 -2.80
CA GLN A 400 52.12 -164.54 -3.47
C GLN A 400 51.26 -163.69 -2.52
N GLN A 401 51.03 -164.15 -1.28
CA GLN A 401 50.24 -163.41 -0.29
C GLN A 401 50.97 -162.20 0.30
N GLU A 402 52.30 -162.24 0.42
CA GLU A 402 53.07 -161.14 1.00
C GLU A 402 53.16 -159.92 0.07
N HIS A 403 53.22 -160.12 -1.24
CA HIS A 403 53.31 -159.01 -2.21
C HIS A 403 52.02 -158.18 -2.25
N LYS A 404 50.85 -158.82 -2.12
CA LYS A 404 49.55 -158.14 -2.23
C LYS A 404 49.29 -157.15 -1.08
N LYS A 405 49.75 -157.48 0.13
CA LYS A 405 49.58 -156.62 1.32
C LYS A 405 50.41 -155.33 1.28
N LYS A 406 51.57 -155.32 0.62
CA LYS A 406 52.46 -154.13 0.59
C LYS A 406 52.01 -153.08 -0.43
N ALA A 407 51.27 -153.47 -1.47
CA ALA A 407 50.77 -152.54 -2.48
C ALA A 407 49.56 -151.71 -1.99
N GLU A 408 48.69 -152.28 -1.14
CA GLU A 408 47.51 -151.57 -0.60
C GLU A 408 47.86 -150.41 0.36
N ASP A 409 49.02 -150.43 1.02
CA ASP A 409 49.43 -149.38 1.98
C ASP A 409 49.74 -148.03 1.29
N PHE A 410 50.38 -148.04 0.11
CA PHE A 410 50.73 -146.81 -0.62
C PHE A 410 49.51 -146.09 -1.21
N LEU A 411 48.51 -146.82 -1.68
CA LEU A 411 47.28 -146.24 -2.27
C LEU A 411 46.44 -145.46 -1.25
N SER A 412 46.50 -145.85 0.03
CA SER A 412 45.74 -145.18 1.09
C SER A 412 46.26 -143.78 1.44
N ARG A 413 47.57 -143.51 1.27
CA ARG A 413 48.22 -142.26 1.70
C ARG A 413 47.95 -141.06 0.80
N TYR A 414 47.68 -141.30 -0.48
CA TYR A 414 47.49 -140.25 -1.49
C TYR A 414 46.03 -140.13 -1.97
N ALA A 415 45.09 -140.85 -1.36
CA ALA A 415 43.67 -140.75 -1.72
C ALA A 415 43.12 -139.33 -1.50
N PRO A 416 42.32 -138.77 -2.44
CA PRO A 416 41.67 -139.44 -3.58
C PRO A 416 42.49 -139.39 -4.90
N LEU A 417 43.74 -138.92 -4.88
CA LEU A 417 44.54 -138.76 -6.08
C LEU A 417 44.97 -140.13 -6.63
N ALA A 418 44.75 -140.36 -7.94
CA ALA A 418 45.20 -141.57 -8.60
C ALA A 418 46.74 -141.58 -8.77
N PRO A 419 47.41 -142.76 -8.74
CA PRO A 419 48.88 -142.87 -8.74
C PRO A 419 49.63 -142.10 -9.84
N GLY A 420 49.00 -141.85 -10.99
CA GLY A 420 49.60 -141.11 -12.10
C GLY A 420 49.62 -139.59 -11.95
N VAL A 421 48.96 -139.00 -10.94
CA VAL A 421 48.70 -137.54 -10.84
C VAL A 421 49.36 -136.91 -9.60
N TRP A 422 50.06 -137.70 -8.78
CA TRP A 422 50.62 -137.24 -7.50
C TRP A 422 51.64 -136.10 -7.67
N THR A 423 52.44 -136.13 -8.74
CA THR A 423 53.51 -135.15 -9.00
C THR A 423 52.99 -133.84 -9.59
N ASP A 424 51.94 -133.87 -10.41
CA ASP A 424 51.35 -132.65 -11.00
C ASP A 424 50.55 -131.84 -9.97
N ALA A 425 49.90 -132.51 -9.01
CA ALA A 425 49.17 -131.86 -7.92
C ALA A 425 50.10 -131.05 -6.99
N ALA A 426 51.36 -131.47 -6.81
CA ALA A 426 52.35 -130.76 -6.01
C ALA A 426 52.85 -129.47 -6.69
N ARG A 427 53.08 -129.49 -8.02
CA ARG A 427 53.52 -128.31 -8.79
C ARG A 427 52.48 -127.19 -8.87
N ASP A 428 51.20 -127.53 -8.98
CA ASP A 428 50.12 -126.53 -9.04
C ASP A 428 49.96 -125.74 -7.73
N TYR A 429 50.22 -126.39 -6.59
CA TYR A 429 50.19 -125.73 -5.27
C TYR A 429 51.31 -124.69 -5.12
N SER A 430 52.54 -124.99 -5.56
CA SER A 430 53.68 -124.07 -5.46
C SER A 430 53.47 -122.76 -6.25
N ARG A 431 52.95 -122.84 -7.49
CA ARG A 431 52.69 -121.65 -8.32
C ARG A 431 51.65 -120.70 -7.73
N LYS A 432 50.63 -121.24 -7.05
CA LYS A 432 49.59 -120.44 -6.41
C LYS A 432 50.11 -119.68 -5.19
N LEU A 433 51.12 -120.20 -4.51
CA LEU A 433 51.73 -119.57 -3.33
C LEU A 433 52.57 -118.33 -3.72
N GLU A 434 53.39 -118.42 -4.77
CA GLU A 434 54.23 -117.30 -5.25
C GLU A 434 53.41 -116.10 -5.73
N ALA A 435 52.30 -116.35 -6.42
CA ALA A 435 51.40 -115.28 -6.90
C ALA A 435 50.72 -114.51 -5.75
N TYR A 436 50.48 -115.16 -4.61
CA TYR A 436 49.89 -114.55 -3.42
C TYR A 436 50.88 -113.61 -2.71
N GLU A 437 52.14 -114.01 -2.58
CA GLU A 437 53.18 -113.21 -1.90
C GLU A 437 53.49 -111.91 -2.68
N ALA A 438 53.52 -111.97 -4.01
CA ALA A 438 53.71 -110.79 -4.86
C ALA A 438 52.57 -109.77 -4.74
N ALA A 439 51.30 -110.22 -4.62
CA ALA A 439 50.15 -109.34 -4.48
C ALA A 439 50.03 -108.72 -3.07
N LEU A 440 50.52 -109.41 -2.03
CA LEU A 440 50.48 -108.93 -0.66
C LEU A 440 51.42 -107.73 -0.44
N THR A 441 52.63 -107.79 -1.00
CA THR A 441 53.64 -106.72 -0.87
C THR A 441 53.19 -105.40 -1.49
N THR A 442 52.53 -105.43 -2.66
CA THR A 442 52.00 -104.24 -3.32
C THR A 442 50.84 -103.60 -2.55
N SER A 443 49.97 -104.41 -1.94
CA SER A 443 48.84 -103.90 -1.13
C SER A 443 49.28 -103.26 0.18
N VAL A 444 50.40 -103.70 0.78
CA VAL A 444 50.90 -103.14 2.05
C VAL A 444 51.59 -101.79 1.80
N ALA A 445 52.40 -101.67 0.74
CA ALA A 445 53.08 -100.42 0.39
C ALA A 445 52.10 -99.27 0.12
N ALA A 446 51.05 -99.52 -0.68
CA ALA A 446 50.03 -98.49 -1.01
C ALA A 446 49.23 -98.01 0.21
N ARG A 447 49.06 -98.85 1.24
CA ARG A 447 48.36 -98.46 2.49
C ARG A 447 49.27 -97.70 3.46
N GLN A 448 50.58 -97.98 3.46
CA GLN A 448 51.55 -97.24 4.28
C GLN A 448 51.73 -95.80 3.79
N GLU A 449 51.86 -95.59 2.49
CA GLU A 449 52.01 -94.24 1.89
C GLU A 449 50.81 -93.34 2.23
N LEU A 450 49.59 -93.86 2.10
CA LEU A 450 48.38 -93.13 2.47
C LEU A 450 48.29 -92.83 3.99
N GLN A 451 48.76 -93.75 4.85
CA GLN A 451 48.79 -93.52 6.30
C GLN A 451 49.77 -92.41 6.69
N GLU A 452 50.93 -92.31 6.02
CA GLU A 452 51.90 -91.24 6.26
C GLU A 452 51.34 -89.87 5.86
N GLU A 453 50.71 -89.74 4.70
CA GLU A 453 50.09 -88.48 4.25
C GLU A 453 48.94 -88.04 5.16
N MET A 454 48.07 -88.97 5.57
CA MET A 454 47.01 -88.68 6.54
C MET A 454 47.57 -88.22 7.90
N GLY A 455 48.68 -88.81 8.35
CA GLY A 455 49.36 -88.39 9.59
C GLY A 455 49.91 -86.97 9.53
N GLN A 456 50.45 -86.54 8.38
CA GLN A 456 50.96 -85.17 8.19
C GLN A 456 49.85 -84.12 8.24
N ILE A 457 48.69 -84.38 7.61
CA ILE A 457 47.54 -83.46 7.66
C ILE A 457 46.94 -83.39 9.06
N GLN A 458 46.87 -84.51 9.80
CA GLN A 458 46.42 -84.50 11.20
C GLN A 458 47.31 -83.66 12.12
N ASN A 459 48.63 -83.69 11.93
CA ASN A 459 49.54 -82.86 12.71
C ASN A 459 49.32 -81.36 12.44
N LYS A 460 49.10 -80.96 11.18
CA LYS A 460 48.79 -79.57 10.81
C LYS A 460 47.43 -79.11 11.36
N ILE A 461 46.43 -79.99 11.40
CA ILE A 461 45.13 -79.70 12.03
C ILE A 461 45.31 -79.47 13.55
N ARG A 462 46.16 -80.27 14.20
CA ARG A 462 46.47 -80.14 15.63
C ARG A 462 47.19 -78.85 15.98
N GLU A 463 48.03 -78.32 15.09
CA GLU A 463 48.68 -77.01 15.26
C GLU A 463 47.69 -75.84 15.27
N ILE A 464 46.57 -75.93 14.54
CA ILE A 464 45.61 -74.82 14.40
C ILE A 464 44.54 -74.80 15.50
N GLY A 465 44.10 -75.96 15.99
CA GLY A 465 43.01 -76.00 16.98
C GLY A 465 43.04 -77.19 17.95
N GLY A 466 44.21 -77.80 18.15
CA GLY A 466 44.40 -78.85 19.14
C GLY A 466 43.66 -80.15 18.82
N ASN A 467 42.86 -80.66 19.77
CA ASN A 467 42.15 -81.95 19.65
C ASN A 467 40.68 -81.80 19.17
N GLN A 468 40.25 -80.60 18.74
CA GLN A 468 38.88 -80.40 18.25
C GLN A 468 38.73 -80.82 16.78
N PRO A 469 37.53 -81.26 16.37
CA PRO A 469 37.26 -81.52 14.96
C PRO A 469 37.34 -80.22 14.16
N LEU A 470 37.96 -80.27 12.97
CA LEU A 470 38.20 -79.12 12.10
C LEU A 470 36.93 -78.33 11.76
N SER A 471 35.79 -79.02 11.63
CA SER A 471 34.48 -78.40 11.41
C SER A 471 33.96 -77.56 12.59
N GLY A 472 34.36 -77.90 13.82
CA GLY A 472 34.07 -77.11 15.02
C GLY A 472 34.90 -75.84 15.08
N ILE A 473 36.18 -75.92 14.72
CA ILE A 473 37.11 -74.78 14.67
C ILE A 473 36.64 -73.76 13.62
N ILE A 474 36.28 -74.21 12.41
CA ILE A 474 35.75 -73.35 11.34
C ILE A 474 34.48 -72.62 11.79
N ARG A 475 33.57 -73.30 12.50
CA ARG A 475 32.33 -72.69 13.00
C ARG A 475 32.60 -71.63 14.08
N SER A 476 33.56 -71.87 14.97
CA SER A 476 33.98 -70.88 15.97
C SER A 476 34.55 -69.63 15.29
N LEU A 477 35.52 -69.81 14.38
CA LEU A 477 36.15 -68.71 13.64
C LEU A 477 35.13 -67.89 12.82
N GLN A 478 34.13 -68.55 12.22
CA GLN A 478 33.03 -67.87 11.53
C GLN A 478 32.14 -67.06 12.49
N GLY A 479 31.85 -67.59 13.68
CA GLY A 479 31.11 -66.86 14.72
C GLY A 479 31.88 -65.64 15.23
N ASP A 480 33.18 -65.78 15.46
CA ASP A 480 34.05 -64.71 15.93
C ASP A 480 34.20 -63.59 14.87
N LEU A 481 34.32 -63.96 13.59
CA LEU A 481 34.32 -63.00 12.47
C LEU A 481 32.96 -62.30 12.31
N GLN A 482 31.85 -62.99 12.53
CA GLN A 482 30.53 -62.38 12.51
C GLN A 482 30.38 -61.35 13.64
N LEU A 483 30.89 -61.66 14.83
CA LEU A 483 30.87 -60.75 15.97
C LEU A 483 31.69 -59.47 15.70
N HIS A 484 32.86 -59.58 15.06
CA HIS A 484 33.64 -58.41 14.59
C HIS A 484 32.87 -57.56 13.58
N ARG A 485 32.15 -58.18 12.62
CA ARG A 485 31.31 -57.46 11.65
C ARG A 485 30.15 -56.73 12.34
N ASP A 486 29.49 -57.40 13.27
CA ASP A 486 28.38 -56.81 14.04
C ASP A 486 28.87 -55.64 14.90
N LEU A 487 30.09 -55.72 15.45
CA LEU A 487 30.73 -54.63 16.19
C LEU A 487 31.06 -53.42 15.28
N GLU A 488 31.60 -53.65 14.08
CA GLU A 488 31.86 -52.58 13.12
C GLU A 488 30.56 -51.91 12.63
N GLU A 489 29.51 -52.69 12.37
CA GLU A 489 28.20 -52.15 12.02
C GLU A 489 27.59 -51.35 13.17
N ALA A 490 27.64 -51.87 14.40
CA ALA A 490 27.16 -51.16 15.59
C ALA A 490 27.92 -49.85 15.80
N ARG A 491 29.23 -49.84 15.56
CA ARG A 491 30.06 -48.62 15.62
C ARG A 491 29.61 -47.58 14.60
N LYS A 492 29.41 -47.98 13.33
CA LYS A 492 28.90 -47.09 12.27
C LYS A 492 27.52 -46.52 12.62
N ARG A 493 26.62 -47.33 13.17
CA ARG A 493 25.27 -46.90 13.59
C ARG A 493 25.32 -45.91 14.77
N TRP A 494 26.20 -46.15 15.74
CA TRP A 494 26.43 -45.22 16.86
C TRP A 494 27.04 -43.90 16.38
N ASP A 495 28.09 -43.93 15.56
CA ASP A 495 28.73 -42.73 15.02
C ASP A 495 27.72 -41.86 14.25
N ALA A 496 26.90 -42.46 13.38
CA ALA A 496 25.85 -41.75 12.65
C ALA A 496 24.75 -41.17 13.58
N ALA A 497 24.30 -41.92 14.58
CA ALA A 497 23.30 -41.45 15.54
C ALA A 497 23.85 -40.32 16.44
N ARG A 498 25.12 -40.41 16.83
CA ARG A 498 25.79 -39.37 17.60
C ARG A 498 25.98 -38.10 16.78
N GLU A 499 26.42 -38.22 15.54
CA GLU A 499 26.59 -37.06 14.65
C GLU A 499 25.25 -36.35 14.38
N THR A 500 24.17 -37.10 14.17
CA THR A 500 22.82 -36.52 14.03
C THR A 500 22.36 -35.82 15.31
N ALA A 501 22.62 -36.39 16.50
CA ALA A 501 22.30 -35.72 17.77
C ALA A 501 23.15 -34.46 18.01
N GLU A 502 24.44 -34.50 17.69
CA GLU A 502 25.35 -33.35 17.84
C GLU A 502 25.02 -32.21 16.86
N THR A 503 24.69 -32.53 15.61
CA THR A 503 24.27 -31.52 14.62
C THR A 503 22.96 -30.86 15.04
N LEU A 504 21.97 -31.65 15.50
CA LEU A 504 20.71 -31.11 16.01
C LEU A 504 20.93 -30.22 17.25
N ARG A 505 21.80 -30.64 18.18
CA ARG A 505 22.13 -29.87 19.39
C ARG A 505 22.80 -28.53 19.07
N LYS A 506 23.76 -28.51 18.16
CA LYS A 506 24.46 -27.28 17.74
C LYS A 506 23.52 -26.26 17.08
N ALA A 507 22.49 -26.73 16.39
CA ALA A 507 21.50 -25.88 15.74
C ALA A 507 20.29 -25.52 16.63
N GLN A 508 20.24 -26.02 17.88
CA GLN A 508 19.15 -25.72 18.81
C GLN A 508 19.16 -24.25 19.22
N LYS A 509 17.99 -23.61 19.15
CA LYS A 509 17.75 -22.27 19.69
C LYS A 509 16.67 -22.32 20.75
N GLU A 510 16.88 -21.60 21.85
CA GLU A 510 15.84 -21.38 22.85
C GLU A 510 14.87 -20.31 22.35
N VAL A 511 13.59 -20.69 22.26
CA VAL A 511 12.50 -19.79 21.87
C VAL A 511 11.56 -19.69 23.07
N PRO A 512 11.29 -18.47 23.58
CA PRO A 512 10.35 -18.28 24.68
C PRO A 512 8.90 -18.57 24.24
N PRO A 513 8.00 -18.92 25.18
CA PRO A 513 6.58 -19.09 24.87
C PRO A 513 5.93 -17.75 24.49
N PRO A 514 4.86 -17.79 23.66
CA PRO A 514 4.12 -16.59 23.27
C PRO A 514 3.45 -15.93 24.48
N GLN A 515 3.28 -14.60 24.41
CA GLN A 515 2.74 -13.81 25.53
C GLN A 515 1.22 -13.94 25.70
N MET A 516 0.49 -14.24 24.63
CA MET A 516 -0.96 -14.42 24.63
C MET A 516 -1.35 -15.77 24.02
N PRO A 517 -2.54 -16.31 24.36
CA PRO A 517 -3.07 -17.49 23.69
C PRO A 517 -3.19 -17.24 22.19
N ASP A 518 -2.74 -18.20 21.40
CA ASP A 518 -2.88 -18.14 19.95
C ASP A 518 -4.25 -18.66 19.52
N SER A 519 -4.94 -17.88 18.71
CA SER A 519 -6.27 -18.18 18.17
C SER A 519 -6.29 -18.25 16.65
N LEU A 520 -5.15 -18.03 15.99
CA LEU A 520 -5.02 -18.00 14.54
C LEU A 520 -4.53 -19.35 14.01
N THR A 521 -4.87 -19.65 12.75
CA THR A 521 -4.55 -20.94 12.12
C THR A 521 -3.78 -20.77 10.80
N TYR A 522 -3.08 -19.65 10.64
CA TYR A 522 -2.34 -19.36 9.42
C TYR A 522 -1.03 -20.14 9.37
N SER A 523 -0.53 -20.43 8.17
CA SER A 523 0.83 -20.96 8.03
C SER A 523 1.88 -19.87 8.27
N GLU A 524 3.14 -20.24 8.49
CA GLU A 524 4.24 -19.28 8.65
C GLU A 524 4.36 -18.34 7.44
N ALA A 525 4.25 -18.89 6.23
CA ALA A 525 4.30 -18.11 5.00
C ALA A 525 3.10 -17.15 4.87
N GLN A 526 1.90 -17.60 5.23
CA GLN A 526 0.70 -16.75 5.24
C GLN A 526 0.81 -15.63 6.28
N THR A 527 1.27 -15.96 7.50
CA THR A 527 1.47 -14.99 8.59
C THR A 527 2.46 -13.92 8.18
N ARG A 528 3.58 -14.31 7.56
CA ARG A 528 4.56 -13.37 7.02
C ARG A 528 3.97 -12.45 5.95
N GLN A 529 3.23 -13.02 4.99
CA GLN A 529 2.58 -12.23 3.94
C GLN A 529 1.53 -11.25 4.50
N LEU A 530 0.78 -11.68 5.52
CA LEU A 530 -0.20 -10.84 6.21
C LEU A 530 0.47 -9.71 6.99
N LEU A 531 1.59 -9.97 7.66
CA LEU A 531 2.39 -8.94 8.34
C LEU A 531 2.95 -7.91 7.35
N GLU A 532 3.58 -8.36 6.26
CA GLU A 532 4.08 -7.47 5.20
C GLU A 532 2.94 -6.63 4.58
N GLY A 533 1.77 -7.24 4.36
CA GLY A 533 0.57 -6.53 3.88
C GLY A 533 0.01 -5.52 4.90
N LEU A 534 0.09 -5.81 6.20
CA LEU A 534 -0.31 -4.88 7.26
C LEU A 534 0.64 -3.70 7.37
N GLU A 535 1.94 -3.91 7.24
CA GLU A 535 2.93 -2.81 7.25
C GLU A 535 2.63 -1.81 6.14
N ILE A 536 2.33 -2.29 4.93
CA ILE A 536 1.93 -1.44 3.79
C ILE A 536 0.65 -0.67 4.13
N LYS A 537 -0.39 -1.33 4.66
CA LYS A 537 -1.66 -0.68 5.03
C LYS A 537 -1.47 0.37 6.12
N LYS A 538 -0.65 0.09 7.14
CA LYS A 538 -0.33 1.05 8.22
C LYS A 538 0.40 2.27 7.66
N HIS A 539 1.37 2.05 6.79
CA HIS A 539 2.09 3.14 6.13
C HIS A 539 1.15 4.01 5.28
N GLN A 540 0.27 3.40 4.49
CA GLN A 540 -0.75 4.11 3.71
C GLN A 540 -1.71 4.91 4.60
N ALA A 541 -2.19 4.32 5.69
CA ALA A 541 -3.06 5.02 6.65
C ALA A 541 -2.34 6.21 7.29
N GLN A 542 -1.05 6.08 7.60
CA GLN A 542 -0.25 7.15 8.18
C GLN A 542 0.02 8.30 7.20
N LEU A 543 0.31 8.00 5.93
CA LEU A 543 0.42 9.01 4.88
C LEU A 543 -0.92 9.73 4.66
N ASN A 544 -2.02 8.98 4.61
CA ASN A 544 -3.36 9.55 4.47
C ASN A 544 -3.70 10.49 5.64
N LEU A 545 -3.43 10.05 6.87
CA LEU A 545 -3.62 10.87 8.07
C LEU A 545 -2.80 12.16 8.00
N GLY A 546 -1.53 12.07 7.60
CA GLY A 546 -0.67 13.24 7.42
C GLY A 546 -1.20 14.22 6.36
N ASN A 547 -1.69 13.71 5.23
CA ASN A 547 -2.30 14.53 4.19
C ASN A 547 -3.59 15.23 4.66
N LEU A 548 -4.47 14.51 5.37
CA LEU A 548 -5.71 15.07 5.91
C LEU A 548 -5.43 16.14 6.97
N GLN A 549 -4.47 15.88 7.87
CA GLN A 549 -4.03 16.84 8.88
C GLN A 549 -3.38 18.07 8.24
N GLY A 550 -2.58 17.90 7.19
CA GLY A 550 -2.00 19.00 6.42
C GLY A 550 -3.06 19.88 5.77
N ARG A 551 -4.08 19.28 5.13
CA ARG A 551 -5.23 20.02 4.57
C ARG A 551 -6.03 20.76 5.64
N MET A 552 -6.27 20.12 6.79
CA MET A 552 -6.99 20.72 7.91
C MET A 552 -6.20 21.93 8.47
N ALA A 553 -4.88 21.80 8.62
CA ALA A 553 -4.02 22.89 9.06
C ALA A 553 -3.98 24.06 8.06
N ALA A 554 -4.03 23.78 6.75
CA ALA A 554 -4.04 24.80 5.71
C ALA A 554 -5.33 25.65 5.69
N LEU A 555 -6.47 25.08 6.11
CA LEU A 555 -7.74 25.80 6.25
C LEU A 555 -7.78 26.69 7.49
N GLY A 556 -6.95 26.42 8.50
CA GLY A 556 -6.84 27.21 9.72
C GLY A 556 -7.69 26.67 10.88
N GLN A 557 -7.87 27.47 11.92
CA GLN A 557 -8.59 27.09 13.12
C GLN A 557 -10.10 27.35 12.96
N PRO A 558 -10.98 26.38 13.32
CA PRO A 558 -12.44 26.55 13.23
C PRO A 558 -12.94 27.79 13.98
N GLU A 559 -12.47 28.00 15.22
CA GLU A 559 -12.90 29.12 16.07
C GLU A 559 -12.60 30.50 15.44
N GLU A 560 -11.48 30.62 14.73
CA GLU A 560 -11.10 31.86 14.06
C GLU A 560 -11.94 32.08 12.80
N LEU A 561 -12.22 31.02 12.04
CA LEU A 561 -13.12 31.11 10.89
C LEU A 561 -14.57 31.43 11.31
N GLU A 562 -15.06 30.88 12.42
CA GLU A 562 -16.36 31.23 12.99
C GLU A 562 -16.43 32.70 13.41
N ARG A 563 -15.37 33.21 14.05
CA ARG A 563 -15.25 34.63 14.41
C ARG A 563 -15.26 35.52 13.17
N GLN A 564 -14.49 35.17 12.14
CA GLN A 564 -14.46 35.90 10.87
C GLN A 564 -15.83 35.87 10.19
N LYS A 565 -16.51 34.72 10.19
CA LYS A 565 -17.86 34.57 9.67
C LYS A 565 -18.84 35.52 10.38
N ALA A 566 -18.84 35.54 11.71
CA ALA A 566 -19.69 36.42 12.50
C ALA A 566 -19.43 37.90 12.21
N GLN A 567 -18.15 38.29 12.03
CA GLN A 567 -17.79 39.65 11.65
C GLN A 567 -18.33 40.02 10.25
N VAL A 568 -18.18 39.13 9.27
CA VAL A 568 -18.69 39.36 7.90
C VAL A 568 -20.22 39.40 7.89
N GLU A 569 -20.90 38.53 8.64
CA GLU A 569 -22.36 38.55 8.80
C GLU A 569 -22.86 39.85 9.43
N GLY A 570 -22.15 40.37 10.44
CA GLY A 570 -22.43 41.70 11.00
C GLY A 570 -22.29 42.82 9.96
N ARG A 571 -21.25 42.75 9.11
CA ARG A 571 -21.06 43.70 8.00
C ARG A 571 -22.18 43.58 6.95
N ILE A 572 -22.63 42.37 6.63
CA ILE A 572 -23.75 42.13 5.71
C ILE A 572 -25.03 42.77 6.25
N ALA A 573 -25.32 42.62 7.55
CA ALA A 573 -26.49 43.22 8.18
C ALA A 573 -26.46 44.76 8.05
N LEU A 574 -25.34 45.39 8.42
CA LEU A 574 -25.17 46.83 8.28
C LEU A 574 -25.35 47.31 6.83
N LEU A 575 -24.78 46.58 5.86
CA LEU A 575 -24.91 46.92 4.44
C LEU A 575 -26.35 46.79 3.93
N LYS A 576 -27.14 45.82 4.43
CA LYS A 576 -28.56 45.68 4.11
C LYS A 576 -29.37 46.85 4.66
N ASP A 577 -29.11 47.28 5.89
CA ASP A 577 -29.75 48.45 6.47
C ASP A 577 -29.42 49.73 5.67
N TRP A 578 -28.15 49.89 5.26
CA TRP A 578 -27.73 51.00 4.41
C TRP A 578 -28.42 50.97 3.04
N GLN A 579 -28.55 49.80 2.42
CA GLN A 579 -29.26 49.66 1.16
C GLN A 579 -30.72 50.10 1.29
N ALA A 580 -31.41 49.66 2.35
CA ALA A 580 -32.79 50.03 2.63
C ALA A 580 -32.92 51.56 2.84
N ALA A 581 -32.01 52.18 3.60
CA ALA A 581 -31.99 53.62 3.81
C ALA A 581 -31.75 54.42 2.52
N LEU A 582 -30.87 53.94 1.63
CA LEU A 582 -30.60 54.56 0.34
C LEU A 582 -31.82 54.46 -0.60
N GLU A 583 -32.50 53.32 -0.62
CA GLU A 583 -33.73 53.13 -1.39
C GLU A 583 -34.87 54.03 -0.89
N LEU A 584 -35.04 54.12 0.43
CA LEU A 584 -36.00 55.03 1.04
C LEU A 584 -35.67 56.49 0.71
N SER A 585 -34.40 56.87 0.74
CA SER A 585 -33.96 58.24 0.41
C SER A 585 -34.26 58.61 -1.05
N LEU A 586 -33.96 57.70 -1.98
CA LEU A 586 -34.22 57.91 -3.42
C LEU A 586 -35.71 58.04 -3.72
N THR A 587 -36.53 57.17 -3.13
CA THR A 587 -37.99 57.21 -3.32
C THR A 587 -38.61 58.47 -2.72
N THR A 588 -38.13 58.89 -1.55
CA THR A 588 -38.58 60.13 -0.90
C THR A 588 -38.21 61.37 -1.70
N LEU A 589 -36.98 61.43 -2.23
CA LEU A 589 -36.52 62.54 -3.07
C LEU A 589 -37.35 62.66 -4.36
N GLU A 590 -37.64 61.53 -5.00
CA GLU A 590 -38.46 61.50 -6.22
C GLU A 590 -39.90 61.95 -5.93
N ALA A 591 -40.49 61.47 -4.82
CA ALA A 591 -41.82 61.92 -4.40
C ALA A 591 -41.88 63.43 -4.11
N ALA A 592 -40.86 63.99 -3.44
CA ALA A 592 -40.78 65.42 -3.18
C ALA A 592 -40.67 66.24 -4.47
N LYS A 593 -39.87 65.79 -5.44
CA LYS A 593 -39.74 66.42 -6.76
C LYS A 593 -41.07 66.42 -7.51
N GLN A 594 -41.76 65.30 -7.55
CA GLN A 594 -43.07 65.17 -8.21
C GLN A 594 -44.11 66.08 -7.55
N GLU A 595 -44.08 66.23 -6.22
CA GLU A 595 -45.02 67.11 -5.53
C GLU A 595 -44.78 68.59 -5.82
N LEU A 596 -43.51 69.02 -5.86
CA LEU A 596 -43.16 70.39 -6.27
C LEU A 596 -43.63 70.66 -7.71
N GLN A 597 -43.35 69.74 -8.62
CA GLN A 597 -43.76 69.85 -10.03
C GLN A 597 -45.29 69.94 -10.18
N ARG A 598 -46.04 69.14 -9.42
CA ARG A 598 -47.51 69.10 -9.49
C ARG A 598 -48.17 70.36 -8.94
N ARG A 599 -47.63 70.95 -7.86
CA ARG A 599 -48.25 72.10 -7.18
C ARG A 599 -47.83 73.45 -7.74
N PHE A 600 -46.54 73.66 -7.98
CA PHE A 600 -46.00 75.00 -8.23
C PHE A 600 -45.86 75.33 -9.71
N ALA A 601 -45.47 74.37 -10.55
CA ALA A 601 -45.20 74.63 -11.97
C ALA A 601 -46.41 75.21 -12.74
N PRO A 602 -47.66 74.73 -12.55
CA PRO A 602 -48.82 75.32 -13.22
C PRO A 602 -49.11 76.77 -12.79
N GLN A 603 -48.90 77.10 -11.51
CA GLN A 603 -49.13 78.43 -10.96
C GLN A 603 -48.09 79.43 -11.49
N ILE A 604 -46.81 79.04 -11.47
CA ILE A 604 -45.70 79.84 -12.01
C ILE A 604 -45.90 80.06 -13.51
N SER A 605 -46.20 79.01 -14.28
CA SER A 605 -46.40 79.12 -15.73
C SER A 605 -47.56 80.05 -16.09
N ARG A 606 -48.70 79.95 -15.38
CA ARG A 606 -49.86 80.83 -15.61
C ARG A 606 -49.50 82.28 -15.31
N ARG A 607 -48.89 82.55 -14.15
CA ARG A 607 -48.53 83.92 -13.76
C ARG A 607 -47.46 84.51 -14.67
N ALA A 608 -46.48 83.72 -15.08
CA ALA A 608 -45.47 84.11 -16.04
C ALA A 608 -46.08 84.43 -17.42
N GLN A 609 -47.11 83.71 -17.86
CA GLN A 609 -47.84 84.05 -19.10
C GLN A 609 -48.49 85.43 -19.00
N GLU A 610 -49.19 85.70 -17.90
CA GLU A 610 -49.85 87.00 -17.66
C GLU A 610 -48.84 88.14 -17.67
N LEU A 611 -47.72 87.99 -16.95
CA LEU A 611 -46.65 88.98 -16.91
C LEU A 611 -45.96 89.14 -18.27
N PHE A 612 -45.68 88.04 -18.98
CA PHE A 612 -45.01 88.07 -20.28
C PHE A 612 -45.86 88.74 -21.36
N SER A 613 -47.16 88.46 -21.36
CA SER A 613 -48.11 89.14 -22.25
C SER A 613 -48.15 90.63 -22.00
N ARG A 614 -48.16 91.03 -20.73
CA ARG A 614 -48.12 92.46 -20.38
C ARG A 614 -46.82 93.12 -20.79
N LEU A 615 -45.67 92.53 -20.44
CA LEU A 615 -44.35 93.08 -20.74
C LEU A 615 -44.09 93.22 -22.24
N THR A 616 -44.66 92.33 -23.06
CA THR A 616 -44.55 92.38 -24.52
C THR A 616 -45.63 93.23 -25.20
N GLY A 617 -46.45 93.96 -24.43
CA GLY A 617 -47.53 94.81 -24.96
C GLY A 617 -48.64 94.01 -25.66
N GLY A 618 -48.85 92.75 -25.26
CA GLY A 618 -49.84 91.84 -25.83
C GLY A 618 -49.32 90.96 -26.96
N ARG A 619 -48.12 91.23 -27.49
CA ARG A 619 -47.56 90.50 -28.65
C ARG A 619 -47.46 89.00 -28.43
N TYR A 620 -47.05 88.56 -27.24
CA TYR A 620 -46.98 87.15 -26.86
C TYR A 620 -47.99 86.84 -25.76
N ASN A 621 -49.07 86.14 -26.06
CA ASN A 621 -50.17 85.91 -25.12
C ASN A 621 -50.29 84.46 -24.61
N ARG A 622 -49.52 83.53 -25.17
CA ARG A 622 -49.51 82.12 -24.78
C ARG A 622 -48.10 81.69 -24.34
N LEU A 623 -48.02 81.12 -23.14
CA LEU A 623 -46.83 80.51 -22.57
C LEU A 623 -47.24 79.17 -21.93
N THR A 624 -46.75 78.08 -22.49
CA THR A 624 -47.09 76.72 -22.04
C THR A 624 -45.85 75.90 -21.80
N LEU A 625 -45.92 74.99 -20.83
CA LEU A 625 -44.93 73.93 -20.66
C LEU A 625 -45.26 72.77 -21.60
N GLY A 626 -44.34 72.42 -22.49
CA GLY A 626 -44.43 71.24 -23.33
C GLY A 626 -44.32 69.94 -22.52
N THR A 627 -44.58 68.82 -23.19
CA THR A 627 -44.44 67.47 -22.59
C THR A 627 -43.01 67.11 -22.19
N ASP A 628 -42.03 67.80 -22.78
CA ASP A 628 -40.60 67.75 -22.45
C ASP A 628 -40.21 68.74 -21.33
N PHE A 629 -41.19 69.35 -20.68
CA PHE A 629 -41.05 70.47 -19.74
C PHE A 629 -40.39 71.70 -20.34
N GLY A 630 -40.23 71.78 -21.66
CA GLY A 630 -39.73 72.95 -22.38
C GLY A 630 -40.75 74.08 -22.39
N LEU A 631 -40.33 75.29 -22.04
CA LEU A 631 -41.18 76.47 -22.24
C LEU A 631 -41.39 76.75 -23.72
N GLN A 632 -42.67 76.91 -24.09
CA GLN A 632 -43.09 77.25 -25.44
C GLN A 632 -43.94 78.52 -25.41
N VAL A 633 -43.68 79.42 -26.36
CA VAL A 633 -44.34 80.71 -26.52
C VAL A 633 -45.01 80.81 -27.88
N ALA A 634 -46.14 81.50 -27.96
CA ALA A 634 -46.72 81.90 -29.24
C ALA A 634 -47.08 83.38 -29.22
N ALA A 635 -46.85 84.05 -30.36
CA ALA A 635 -47.39 85.39 -30.57
C ALA A 635 -48.92 85.32 -30.77
N GLN A 636 -49.59 86.46 -30.61
CA GLN A 636 -51.04 86.56 -30.75
C GLN A 636 -51.55 86.12 -32.13
N GLU A 637 -50.74 86.33 -33.19
CA GLU A 637 -51.07 86.00 -34.58
C GLU A 637 -50.62 84.59 -34.98
N ASP A 638 -49.75 83.96 -34.19
CA ASP A 638 -49.21 82.64 -34.49
C ASP A 638 -50.14 81.55 -33.97
N VAL A 639 -50.45 80.56 -34.81
CA VAL A 639 -51.18 79.36 -34.39
C VAL A 639 -50.23 78.38 -33.67
N THR A 640 -48.97 78.33 -34.09
CA THR A 640 -47.94 77.41 -33.60
C THR A 640 -47.22 77.92 -32.36
N LEU A 641 -46.96 76.99 -31.43
CA LEU A 641 -46.09 77.24 -30.28
C LEU A 641 -44.62 77.06 -30.71
N HIS A 642 -43.79 78.04 -30.39
CA HIS A 642 -42.35 78.03 -30.64
C HIS A 642 -41.58 77.85 -29.34
N SER A 643 -40.35 77.33 -29.42
CA SER A 643 -39.44 77.30 -28.26
C SER A 643 -39.25 78.70 -27.66
N ALA A 644 -39.12 78.80 -26.34
CA ALA A 644 -38.81 80.04 -25.61
C ALA A 644 -37.52 80.75 -26.06
N GLN A 645 -36.69 80.09 -26.87
CA GLN A 645 -35.47 80.63 -27.50
C GLN A 645 -35.71 81.31 -28.85
N TYR A 646 -36.88 81.12 -29.46
CA TYR A 646 -37.21 81.66 -30.78
C TYR A 646 -37.36 83.19 -30.86
N PRO A 647 -37.87 83.89 -29.82
CA PRO A 647 -37.94 85.35 -29.82
C PRO A 647 -36.57 86.04 -29.81
N SER A 648 -36.53 87.35 -30.11
CA SER A 648 -35.30 88.14 -30.00
C SER A 648 -34.76 88.17 -28.56
N ASP A 649 -33.45 88.43 -28.39
CA ASP A 649 -32.79 88.46 -27.07
C ASP A 649 -33.51 89.37 -26.06
N GLY A 650 -33.94 90.57 -26.48
CA GLY A 650 -34.70 91.47 -25.62
C GLY A 650 -36.10 90.97 -25.23
N THR A 651 -36.67 90.05 -26.01
CA THR A 651 -37.95 89.38 -25.70
C THR A 651 -37.73 88.16 -24.80
N VAL A 652 -36.61 87.44 -24.99
CA VAL A 652 -36.17 86.38 -24.09
C VAL A 652 -35.86 86.94 -22.69
N ASP A 653 -35.23 88.11 -22.60
CA ASP A 653 -35.04 88.79 -21.31
C ASP A 653 -36.36 89.14 -20.62
N GLN A 654 -37.39 89.57 -21.38
CA GLN A 654 -38.72 89.83 -20.84
C GLN A 654 -39.41 88.55 -20.37
N LEU A 655 -39.23 87.43 -21.09
CA LEU A 655 -39.74 86.12 -20.66
C LEU A 655 -39.05 85.68 -19.36
N TYR A 656 -37.73 85.81 -19.29
CA TYR A 656 -36.96 85.48 -18.10
C TYR A 656 -37.37 86.34 -16.90
N LEU A 657 -37.53 87.65 -17.09
CA LEU A 657 -38.04 88.56 -16.08
C LEU A 657 -39.45 88.16 -15.63
N SER A 658 -40.34 87.82 -16.56
CA SER A 658 -41.72 87.37 -16.24
C SER A 658 -41.72 86.12 -15.36
N LEU A 659 -40.86 85.15 -15.68
CA LEU A 659 -40.73 83.92 -14.91
C LEU A 659 -40.13 84.18 -13.53
N ARG A 660 -39.08 85.00 -13.45
CA ARG A 660 -38.46 85.36 -12.17
C ARG A 660 -39.43 86.14 -11.28
N LEU A 661 -40.23 87.05 -11.82
CA LEU A 661 -41.29 87.73 -11.08
C LEU A 661 -42.38 86.75 -10.61
N ALA A 662 -42.82 85.83 -11.46
CA ALA A 662 -43.79 84.81 -11.08
C ALA A 662 -43.26 83.88 -9.97
N VAL A 663 -41.98 83.52 -10.02
CA VAL A 663 -41.31 82.74 -8.96
C VAL A 663 -41.14 83.56 -7.69
N ALA A 664 -40.79 84.85 -7.79
CA ALA A 664 -40.72 85.77 -6.66
C ALA A 664 -42.06 85.86 -5.92
N GLU A 665 -43.16 85.93 -6.67
CA GLU A 665 -44.52 85.97 -6.13
C GLU A 665 -44.91 84.65 -5.46
N ALA A 666 -44.56 83.51 -6.08
CA ALA A 666 -44.91 82.19 -5.54
C ALA A 666 -44.07 81.78 -4.32
N LEU A 667 -42.76 82.10 -4.30
CA LEU A 667 -41.83 81.64 -3.26
C LEU A 667 -41.55 82.72 -2.19
N THR A 668 -41.60 84.00 -2.54
CA THR A 668 -41.19 85.12 -1.69
C THR A 668 -42.16 86.31 -1.78
N PRO A 669 -43.46 86.13 -1.52
CA PRO A 669 -44.48 87.17 -1.75
C PRO A 669 -44.22 88.45 -0.94
N GLU A 670 -43.75 88.32 0.30
CA GLU A 670 -43.57 89.42 1.27
C GLU A 670 -42.15 90.03 1.27
N ALA A 671 -41.24 89.45 0.47
CA ALA A 671 -39.84 89.86 0.41
C ALA A 671 -39.68 91.05 -0.56
N PRO A 672 -38.75 91.98 -0.28
CA PRO A 672 -38.46 93.06 -1.21
C PRO A 672 -37.87 92.49 -2.50
N LEU A 673 -38.31 93.04 -3.63
CA LEU A 673 -37.78 92.71 -4.95
C LEU A 673 -36.63 93.66 -5.28
N ILE A 674 -35.46 93.12 -5.62
CA ILE A 674 -34.27 93.92 -5.91
C ILE A 674 -33.83 93.66 -7.35
N LEU A 675 -33.70 94.72 -8.12
CA LEU A 675 -33.27 94.70 -9.51
C LEU A 675 -31.97 95.53 -9.64
N ASP A 676 -30.86 94.90 -10.00
CA ASP A 676 -29.56 95.54 -10.22
C ASP A 676 -29.23 95.57 -11.71
N ASP A 677 -29.41 96.74 -12.35
CA ASP A 677 -29.22 96.98 -13.79
C ASP A 677 -29.99 95.97 -14.69
N ALA A 678 -31.09 95.39 -14.19
CA ALA A 678 -31.83 94.32 -14.86
C ALA A 678 -32.56 94.76 -16.17
N LEU A 679 -32.75 96.06 -16.39
CA LEU A 679 -33.53 96.59 -17.53
C LEU A 679 -32.66 97.19 -18.64
N VAL A 680 -31.33 97.02 -18.58
CA VAL A 680 -30.37 97.67 -19.47
C VAL A 680 -30.59 97.37 -20.96
N ARG A 681 -31.08 96.16 -21.30
CA ARG A 681 -31.31 95.72 -22.69
C ARG A 681 -32.68 96.08 -23.27
N PHE A 682 -33.55 96.76 -22.51
CA PHE A 682 -34.92 97.02 -22.94
C PHE A 682 -34.95 98.32 -23.74
N ASP A 683 -35.69 98.37 -24.86
CA ASP A 683 -35.97 99.64 -25.54
C ASP A 683 -36.93 100.51 -24.70
N ASP A 684 -37.10 101.78 -25.05
CA ASP A 684 -37.88 102.73 -24.23
C ASP A 684 -39.37 102.35 -24.11
N ALA A 685 -39.94 101.73 -25.14
CA ALA A 685 -41.34 101.27 -25.11
C ALA A 685 -41.51 100.09 -24.15
N ARG A 686 -40.62 99.09 -24.24
CA ARG A 686 -40.59 97.94 -23.31
C ARG A 686 -40.28 98.36 -21.89
N LEU A 687 -39.36 99.31 -21.73
CA LEU A 687 -38.97 99.84 -20.42
C LEU A 687 -40.18 100.47 -19.73
N LYS A 688 -40.90 101.34 -20.44
CA LYS A 688 -42.10 102.00 -19.89
C LYS A 688 -43.09 100.98 -19.35
N ILE A 689 -43.47 100.00 -20.17
CA ILE A 689 -44.39 98.90 -19.80
C ILE A 689 -43.86 98.15 -18.57
N THR A 690 -42.57 97.84 -18.55
CA THR A 690 -41.93 97.11 -17.45
C THR A 690 -41.97 97.90 -16.13
N LEU A 691 -41.73 99.21 -16.18
CA LEU A 691 -41.84 100.07 -15.00
C LEU A 691 -43.28 100.18 -14.50
N GLU A 692 -44.30 100.14 -15.37
CA GLU A 692 -45.70 100.09 -14.91
C GLU A 692 -46.02 98.77 -14.21
N VAL A 693 -45.50 97.64 -14.72
CA VAL A 693 -45.63 96.32 -14.08
C VAL A 693 -44.93 96.32 -12.71
N LEU A 694 -43.70 96.79 -12.63
CA LEU A 694 -42.96 96.90 -11.36
C LEU A 694 -43.64 97.88 -10.38
N GLY A 695 -44.26 98.95 -10.89
CA GLY A 695 -45.06 99.88 -10.08
C GLY A 695 -46.32 99.24 -9.50
N GLN A 696 -46.89 98.23 -10.17
CA GLN A 696 -48.00 97.44 -9.60
C GLN A 696 -47.50 96.45 -8.56
N GLU A 697 -46.40 95.73 -8.83
CA GLU A 697 -45.75 94.86 -7.84
C GLU A 697 -45.36 95.65 -6.58
N ALA A 698 -44.96 96.91 -6.76
CA ALA A 698 -44.62 97.83 -5.68
C ALA A 698 -45.78 98.18 -4.74
N LYS A 699 -47.04 97.85 -5.09
CA LYS A 699 -48.18 98.04 -4.19
C LYS A 699 -48.20 97.00 -3.08
N GLU A 700 -47.76 95.79 -3.38
CA GLU A 700 -47.82 94.64 -2.46
C GLU A 700 -46.50 94.45 -1.70
N LYS A 701 -45.35 94.77 -2.33
CA LYS A 701 -44.02 94.63 -1.72
C LYS A 701 -43.11 95.79 -2.10
N GLN A 702 -42.01 95.97 -1.40
CA GLN A 702 -41.04 97.00 -1.75
C GLN A 702 -40.22 96.56 -2.97
N VAL A 703 -40.03 97.46 -3.94
CA VAL A 703 -39.23 97.21 -5.15
C VAL A 703 -38.06 98.19 -5.19
N LEU A 704 -36.83 97.66 -5.28
CA LEU A 704 -35.59 98.42 -5.32
C LEU A 704 -34.95 98.24 -6.70
N LEU A 705 -35.05 99.25 -7.56
CA LEU A 705 -34.45 99.26 -8.90
C LEU A 705 -33.20 100.13 -8.89
N PHE A 706 -32.02 99.51 -8.98
CA PHE A 706 -30.75 100.19 -9.20
C PHE A 706 -30.47 100.27 -10.70
N THR A 707 -30.20 101.47 -11.22
CA THR A 707 -29.97 101.71 -12.66
C THR A 707 -28.85 102.72 -12.91
N CYS A 708 -28.10 102.55 -14.01
CA CYS A 708 -27.15 103.55 -14.53
C CYS A 708 -27.76 104.53 -15.52
N GLN A 709 -28.98 104.28 -16.01
CA GLN A 709 -29.58 105.07 -17.08
C GLN A 709 -30.60 106.07 -16.51
N ARG A 710 -30.65 107.28 -17.08
CA ARG A 710 -31.56 108.35 -16.64
C ARG A 710 -33.03 108.09 -17.00
N ARG A 711 -33.26 107.22 -17.98
CA ARG A 711 -34.59 106.92 -18.54
C ARG A 711 -35.52 106.25 -17.54
N GLU A 712 -35.03 105.42 -16.62
CA GLU A 712 -35.84 104.85 -15.55
C GLU A 712 -36.19 105.88 -14.47
N GLU A 713 -35.29 106.83 -14.18
CA GLU A 713 -35.55 107.90 -13.21
C GLU A 713 -36.65 108.86 -13.68
N ASN A 714 -36.63 109.21 -14.96
CA ASN A 714 -37.61 110.10 -15.59
C ASN A 714 -39.04 109.54 -15.60
N TYR A 715 -39.22 108.24 -15.37
CA TYR A 715 -40.55 107.62 -15.27
C TYR A 715 -41.20 107.86 -13.90
N VAL A 716 -40.40 107.90 -12.82
CA VAL A 716 -40.90 108.04 -11.44
C VAL A 716 -40.96 109.51 -10.99
N LYS A 717 -40.20 110.38 -11.64
CA LYS A 717 -40.29 111.84 -11.49
C LYS A 717 -40.99 112.41 -12.73
N PRO A 718 -42.32 112.56 -12.73
CA PRO A 718 -43.03 113.16 -13.86
C PRO A 718 -42.63 114.62 -14.09
#